data_AF-A0A8H7V9H7-F1
#
_entry.id   AF-A0A8H7V9H7-F1
#
_cell.length_a   1.000
_cell.length_b   1.000
_cell.length_c   1.000
_cell.angle_alpha   90.00
_cell.angle_beta   90.00
_cell.angle_gamma   90.00
#
_symmetry.space_group_name_H-M   'P 1'
#
loop_
_entity.id
_entity.type
_entity.pdbx_description
1 polymer ?
#
loop_
_entity_poly.entity_id
_entity_poly.type
_entity_poly.pdbx_seq_one_letter_code
_entity_poly.pdbx_strand_id
1 'polypeptide(L)'
;MSFRISSATSAATSSATSSATSSVALSSCTSSSSAVSASASTSSSSASLIRQDAATNSTSRGLYSVHAAALATNAEKEAESSQEAIELKSQIQRKKTKQSYAQWRKRYLCAKEYSYEVQPGVFETDDLVSEVKLLRFLKEEVETTGNQKKRRGNDGRAVTLQYESYLQCLKAIIDLWKDQKAAGKNDHPHPRGDTLNTWRKAKQISEKETRHANNVDRGIGTLEDGYNFEEMVAVSLYFFDRQSETEMRNRATFLLHHMMLLRGESSRFAELADLFTMHFPEEGHSPCPVLIFHSEFGKTTTSGNRNYFATIRHRDVRICAFGALAFYFFYRFHVSGEPFPDFSTNMAYTTQNDAICRAFNACDITSLHTTHAGRGLGARDAELHGASEDSLRRHSGWNMQSMERHYLSKISREPLRTINGFLVKQGHFWLPRSIIEPSSTLQRKVFPEADTWLERINNGDDCEKMIAAQGFLRLLITMHTIILQDAAMLRRSYPNHRLFQQPIFQDDEYRTFEASLVHACQTTPSPAELRFRRLDAIDTKLEMHQRVQMEAYRRENVQLREKMNMMCSQLDRFMSGHFRFVPGSSHTETINGTTFQLNAQITEVWREWSVGLTPESPAVSQLEDEFGASWRQDQTERQAFSRRLNIIKAVNDIAEQKGIPADERFRAAEMLDEAMNRRGWKSLNALINDLKGNANVLNDLSVRKTF
;
A
#
# COMPACT_ATOMS: atom_id res chain seq x y z
N MET A 1 -29.25 -4.20 15.04
CA MET A 1 -29.43 -3.09 15.99
C MET A 1 -30.12 -3.61 17.23
N SER A 2 -29.50 -3.49 18.40
CA SER A 2 -30.14 -3.90 19.66
C SER A 2 -31.21 -2.88 20.06
N PHE A 3 -32.46 -3.15 19.69
CA PHE A 3 -33.63 -2.61 20.37
C PHE A 3 -33.91 -3.45 21.62
N ARG A 4 -33.90 -2.81 22.80
CA ARG A 4 -34.63 -3.28 23.97
C ARG A 4 -35.73 -2.26 24.25
N ILE A 5 -36.98 -2.72 24.21
CA ILE A 5 -38.13 -2.00 24.72
C ILE A 5 -38.73 -2.79 25.90
N SER A 6 -39.09 -2.02 26.92
CA SER A 6 -40.01 -2.29 28.04
C SER A 6 -39.50 -3.06 29.25
N SER A 7 -39.43 -2.38 30.40
CA SER A 7 -40.63 -2.26 31.27
C SER A 7 -40.51 -1.08 32.24
N ALA A 8 -41.63 -0.40 32.42
CA ALA A 8 -41.83 0.83 33.18
C ALA A 8 -41.83 0.64 34.71
N THR A 9 -41.48 1.70 35.44
CA THR A 9 -42.28 2.16 36.60
C THR A 9 -42.02 3.65 36.89
N SER A 10 -43.07 4.27 37.42
CA SER A 10 -43.50 5.67 37.39
C SER A 10 -42.97 6.60 38.51
N ALA A 11 -43.05 7.92 38.23
CA ALA A 11 -43.38 9.08 39.10
C ALA A 11 -42.28 10.17 39.10
N ALA A 12 -42.54 11.50 39.10
CA ALA A 12 -43.71 12.34 38.83
C ALA A 12 -43.21 13.80 38.74
N THR A 13 -43.88 14.64 37.91
CA THR A 13 -44.02 16.13 37.98
C THR A 13 -42.76 17.02 37.90
N SER A 14 -42.69 18.17 37.18
CA SER A 14 -43.69 19.18 36.79
C SER A 14 -43.15 20.20 35.73
N SER A 15 -44.07 20.73 34.90
CA SER A 15 -44.20 22.10 34.31
C SER A 15 -43.07 22.71 33.46
N ALA A 16 -43.28 22.93 32.14
CA ALA A 16 -43.77 24.17 31.45
C ALA A 16 -42.66 25.25 31.32
N THR A 17 -42.39 25.97 30.21
CA THR A 17 -43.15 26.37 29.02
C THR A 17 -42.21 27.06 28.00
N SER A 18 -42.54 26.91 26.71
CA SER A 18 -42.45 27.89 25.58
C SER A 18 -41.14 28.61 25.19
N SER A 19 -40.65 28.22 23.99
CA SER A 19 -40.32 29.03 22.80
C SER A 19 -39.55 30.37 22.93
N ALA A 20 -38.42 30.47 22.23
CA ALA A 20 -38.17 31.57 21.28
C ALA A 20 -37.03 31.22 20.31
N THR A 21 -37.32 31.41 19.04
CA THR A 21 -36.43 31.48 17.88
C THR A 21 -35.37 32.58 18.01
N SER A 22 -34.14 32.34 17.53
CA SER A 22 -33.44 33.25 16.61
C SER A 22 -32.12 32.68 16.11
N SER A 23 -31.97 32.73 14.79
CA SER A 23 -30.76 32.72 13.98
C SER A 23 -29.68 33.68 14.49
N VAL A 24 -28.39 33.36 14.34
CA VAL A 24 -27.36 34.26 13.76
C VAL A 24 -26.10 33.47 13.35
N ALA A 25 -25.73 33.71 12.08
CA ALA A 25 -24.44 33.69 11.39
C ALA A 25 -23.18 33.01 11.98
N LEU A 26 -22.61 32.15 11.15
CA LEU A 26 -21.19 31.84 11.07
C LEU A 26 -20.36 33.10 10.77
N SER A 27 -19.26 33.28 11.49
CA SER A 27 -18.12 34.07 11.01
C SER A 27 -16.82 33.35 11.29
N SER A 28 -16.16 33.01 10.19
CA SER A 28 -14.82 32.49 10.05
C SER A 28 -13.79 33.57 10.36
N CYS A 29 -12.88 33.31 11.29
CA CYS A 29 -11.64 34.08 11.43
C CYS A 29 -10.44 33.14 11.35
N THR A 30 -9.74 33.25 10.23
CA THR A 30 -8.38 32.80 9.98
C THR A 30 -7.41 33.54 10.91
N SER A 31 -6.47 32.82 11.52
CA SER A 31 -5.31 33.44 12.18
C SER A 31 -4.03 32.75 11.71
N SER A 32 -3.25 33.52 10.97
CA SER A 32 -1.89 33.26 10.54
C SER A 32 -0.93 33.60 11.67
N SER A 33 -0.03 32.65 11.92
CA SER A 33 1.10 32.71 12.82
C SER A 33 2.24 33.58 12.26
N SER A 34 2.88 34.37 13.12
CA SER A 34 4.24 34.88 12.91
C SER A 34 4.90 35.11 14.27
N ALA A 35 5.98 34.36 14.50
CA ALA A 35 6.85 34.43 15.66
C ALA A 35 7.85 35.59 15.52
N VAL A 36 8.11 36.31 16.61
CA VAL A 36 9.37 37.06 16.77
C VAL A 36 9.84 36.97 18.22
N SER A 37 11.08 36.52 18.35
CA SER A 37 11.89 36.33 19.55
C SER A 37 12.29 37.65 20.21
N ALA A 38 12.40 37.70 21.54
CA ALA A 38 13.17 38.75 22.21
C ALA A 38 13.83 38.23 23.49
N SER A 39 15.16 38.33 23.50
CA SER A 39 16.09 38.11 24.60
C SER A 39 16.19 39.34 25.53
N ALA A 40 16.47 39.06 26.80
CA ALA A 40 16.65 40.02 27.90
C ALA A 40 17.89 40.92 27.76
N SER A 41 17.87 42.11 28.39
CA SER A 41 18.82 42.55 29.44
C SER A 41 18.77 44.06 29.76
N THR A 42 19.00 44.37 31.07
CA THR A 42 19.64 45.58 31.69
C THR A 42 18.97 46.96 31.53
N SER A 43 18.49 47.69 32.57
CA SER A 43 19.02 48.20 33.86
C SER A 43 19.59 49.65 33.81
N SER A 44 18.93 50.61 34.48
CA SER A 44 19.47 51.83 35.13
C SER A 44 18.30 52.71 35.65
N SER A 45 18.07 52.92 36.97
CA SER A 45 18.64 53.98 37.85
C SER A 45 18.32 55.41 37.34
N SER A 46 17.75 56.39 38.07
CA SER A 46 17.49 56.65 39.51
C SER A 46 16.61 57.91 39.69
N ALA A 47 15.95 58.04 40.86
CA ALA A 47 15.61 59.28 41.61
C ALA A 47 14.63 60.30 40.95
N SER A 48 13.64 60.94 41.60
CA SER A 48 13.36 61.22 43.02
C SER A 48 11.98 61.91 43.16
N LEU A 49 11.40 61.82 44.37
CA LEU A 49 10.42 62.73 44.99
C LEU A 49 8.96 62.72 44.46
N ILE A 50 8.03 62.25 45.29
CA ILE A 50 7.08 63.11 46.04
C ILE A 50 6.21 62.22 46.95
N ARG A 51 6.09 62.63 48.21
CA ARG A 51 5.11 62.12 49.18
C ARG A 51 3.71 62.43 48.67
N GLN A 52 2.86 61.42 48.50
CA GLN A 52 1.46 61.43 48.94
C GLN A 52 0.83 60.05 48.75
N ASP A 53 -0.13 59.75 49.61
CA ASP A 53 -1.11 58.67 49.54
C ASP A 53 -0.74 57.31 50.14
N ALA A 54 -0.86 57.28 51.48
CA ALA A 54 -1.16 56.09 52.28
C ALA A 54 -2.58 55.52 52.02
N ALA A 55 -3.13 55.65 50.80
CA ALA A 55 -4.49 55.23 50.43
C ALA A 55 -4.55 54.31 49.19
N THR A 56 -3.41 53.93 48.59
CA THR A 56 -3.35 53.07 47.39
C THR A 56 -2.87 51.63 47.66
N ASN A 57 -2.51 51.29 48.91
CA ASN A 57 -2.02 49.95 49.28
C ASN A 57 -3.12 48.92 49.58
N SER A 58 -4.39 49.33 49.71
CA SER A 58 -5.50 48.38 49.85
C SER A 58 -6.04 47.94 48.49
N THR A 59 -6.07 48.83 47.50
CA THR A 59 -6.57 48.55 46.14
C THR A 59 -5.60 47.68 45.34
N SER A 60 -4.27 47.88 45.50
CA SER A 60 -3.27 47.00 44.85
C SER A 60 -3.28 45.59 45.45
N ARG A 61 -3.34 45.44 46.79
CA ARG A 61 -3.51 44.14 47.45
C ARG A 61 -4.83 43.47 47.08
N GLY A 62 -5.91 44.22 46.89
CA GLY A 62 -7.18 43.73 46.37
C GLY A 62 -7.06 43.21 44.93
N LEU A 63 -6.40 43.95 44.04
CA LEU A 63 -6.17 43.54 42.64
C LEU A 63 -5.21 42.33 42.51
N TYR A 64 -4.13 42.27 43.31
CA TYR A 64 -3.25 41.10 43.37
C TYR A 64 -3.96 39.88 43.97
N SER A 65 -4.83 40.08 44.97
CA SER A 65 -5.67 39.02 45.56
C SER A 65 -6.71 38.49 44.57
N VAL A 66 -7.39 39.38 43.83
CA VAL A 66 -8.37 39.01 42.80
C VAL A 66 -7.68 38.33 41.60
N HIS A 67 -6.50 38.80 41.20
CA HIS A 67 -5.72 38.15 40.14
C HIS A 67 -5.17 36.78 40.57
N ALA A 68 -4.65 36.65 41.80
CA ALA A 68 -4.22 35.37 42.34
C ALA A 68 -5.38 34.39 42.52
N ALA A 69 -6.56 34.87 42.94
CA ALA A 69 -7.77 34.05 43.02
C ALA A 69 -8.27 33.62 41.63
N ALA A 70 -8.19 34.49 40.62
CA ALA A 70 -8.53 34.15 39.24
C ALA A 70 -7.55 33.14 38.63
N LEU A 71 -6.25 33.27 38.91
CA LEU A 71 -5.22 32.28 38.51
C LEU A 71 -5.43 30.93 39.20
N ALA A 72 -5.76 30.93 40.49
CA ALA A 72 -6.10 29.71 41.22
C ALA A 72 -7.36 29.03 40.65
N THR A 73 -8.40 29.81 40.36
CA THR A 73 -9.65 29.33 39.74
C THR A 73 -9.41 28.77 38.33
N ASN A 74 -8.52 29.38 37.54
CA ASN A 74 -8.15 28.86 36.23
C ASN A 74 -7.32 27.58 36.34
N ALA A 75 -6.37 27.52 37.26
CA ALA A 75 -5.58 26.30 37.51
C ALA A 75 -6.47 25.13 37.99
N GLU A 76 -7.49 25.41 38.81
CA GLU A 76 -8.49 24.42 39.23
C GLU A 76 -9.30 23.90 38.03
N LYS A 77 -9.78 24.79 37.16
CA LYS A 77 -10.50 24.40 35.92
C LYS A 77 -9.63 23.62 34.94
N GLU A 78 -8.35 23.98 34.80
CA GLU A 78 -7.37 23.26 33.97
C GLU A 78 -7.09 21.86 34.52
N ALA A 79 -7.02 21.71 35.85
CA ALA A 79 -6.86 20.42 36.52
C ALA A 79 -8.12 19.55 36.38
N GLU A 80 -9.32 20.13 36.53
CA GLU A 80 -10.60 19.45 36.32
C GLU A 80 -10.73 18.92 34.89
N SER A 81 -10.44 19.76 33.89
CA SER A 81 -10.45 19.36 32.48
C SER A 81 -9.43 18.23 32.18
N SER A 82 -8.25 18.29 32.81
CA SER A 82 -7.24 17.23 32.69
C SER A 82 -7.73 15.90 33.30
N GLN A 83 -8.45 15.96 34.42
CA GLN A 83 -8.99 14.80 35.11
C GLN A 83 -10.13 14.14 34.32
N GLU A 84 -11.05 14.93 33.75
CA GLU A 84 -12.11 14.45 32.87
C GLU A 84 -11.54 13.71 31.64
N ALA A 85 -10.46 14.23 31.05
CA ALA A 85 -9.79 13.59 29.93
C ALA A 85 -9.16 12.23 30.30
N ILE A 86 -8.61 12.09 31.52
CA ILE A 86 -8.08 10.82 32.04
C ILE A 86 -9.20 9.80 32.25
N GLU A 87 -10.34 10.23 32.79
CA GLU A 87 -11.49 9.37 33.03
C GLU A 87 -12.09 8.84 31.72
N LEU A 88 -12.28 9.72 30.74
CA LEU A 88 -12.76 9.35 29.40
C LEU A 88 -11.80 8.35 28.71
N LYS A 89 -10.49 8.57 28.81
CA LYS A 89 -9.45 7.65 28.31
C LYS A 89 -9.56 6.26 28.96
N SER A 90 -9.83 6.17 30.26
CA SER A 90 -10.03 4.90 30.98
C SER A 90 -11.28 4.13 30.51
N GLN A 91 -12.32 4.83 30.06
CA GLN A 91 -13.54 4.23 29.54
C GLN A 91 -13.36 3.68 28.11
N ILE A 92 -12.56 4.36 27.26
CA ILE A 92 -12.37 4.01 25.84
C ILE A 92 -11.28 2.93 25.64
N GLN A 93 -10.35 2.76 26.59
CA GLN A 93 -9.22 1.85 26.42
C GLN A 93 -9.66 0.37 26.29
N ARG A 94 -9.12 -0.34 25.28
CA ARG A 94 -9.44 -1.76 25.03
C ARG A 94 -9.19 -2.63 26.27
N LYS A 95 -10.14 -3.53 26.56
CA LYS A 95 -10.13 -4.43 27.73
C LYS A 95 -8.80 -5.15 27.96
N LYS A 96 -8.18 -5.71 26.91
CA LYS A 96 -6.86 -6.38 27.01
C LYS A 96 -5.71 -5.43 27.34
N THR A 97 -5.68 -4.24 26.75
CA THR A 97 -4.64 -3.23 27.03
C THR A 97 -4.78 -2.72 28.45
N LYS A 98 -6.01 -2.45 28.91
CA LYS A 98 -6.32 -2.03 30.28
C LYS A 98 -5.85 -3.06 31.31
N GLN A 99 -6.10 -4.35 31.07
CA GLN A 99 -5.63 -5.43 31.94
C GLN A 99 -4.10 -5.55 31.99
N SER A 100 -3.43 -5.50 30.82
CA SER A 100 -1.97 -5.57 30.74
C SER A 100 -1.32 -4.37 31.44
N TYR A 101 -1.83 -3.16 31.18
CA TYR A 101 -1.30 -1.94 31.79
C TYR A 101 -1.52 -1.95 33.30
N ALA A 102 -2.71 -2.34 33.77
CA ALA A 102 -2.98 -2.47 35.20
C ALA A 102 -2.01 -3.45 35.88
N GLN A 103 -1.68 -4.58 35.23
CA GLN A 103 -0.71 -5.53 35.76
C GLN A 103 0.69 -4.91 35.88
N TRP A 104 1.18 -4.25 34.83
CA TRP A 104 2.50 -3.62 34.85
C TRP A 104 2.59 -2.44 35.81
N ARG A 105 1.56 -1.58 35.84
CA ARG A 105 1.44 -0.47 36.80
C ARG A 105 1.44 -0.98 38.23
N LYS A 106 0.64 -2.01 38.53
CA LYS A 106 0.64 -2.64 39.85
C LYS A 106 2.01 -3.18 40.21
N ARG A 107 2.69 -3.88 39.30
CA ARG A 107 4.05 -4.38 39.54
C ARG A 107 5.05 -3.25 39.81
N TYR A 108 4.97 -2.14 39.08
CA TYR A 108 5.84 -0.99 39.27
C TYR A 108 5.61 -0.32 40.63
N LEU A 109 4.34 -0.12 41.00
CA LEU A 109 3.96 0.49 42.28
C LEU A 109 4.21 -0.45 43.48
N CYS A 110 4.11 -1.76 43.28
CA CYS A 110 4.32 -2.78 44.32
C CYS A 110 5.73 -3.36 44.38
N ALA A 111 6.64 -2.95 43.49
CA ALA A 111 8.04 -3.37 43.56
C ALA A 111 8.65 -2.76 44.84
N LYS A 112 8.65 -3.54 45.91
CA LYS A 112 8.99 -3.13 47.27
C LYS A 112 10.51 -2.98 47.43
N GLU A 113 11.06 -1.84 47.01
CA GLU A 113 12.34 -1.29 47.49
C GLU A 113 12.59 0.17 47.04
N TYR A 114 11.52 0.99 46.98
CA TYR A 114 11.59 2.42 46.62
C TYR A 114 11.09 3.35 47.74
N SER A 115 11.15 2.90 49.00
CA SER A 115 10.94 3.77 50.15
C SER A 115 12.27 4.37 50.59
N TYR A 116 12.37 5.69 50.64
CA TYR A 116 13.47 6.36 51.34
C TYR A 116 13.00 6.84 52.71
N GLU A 117 13.91 6.74 53.68
CA GLU A 117 13.67 7.25 55.02
C GLU A 117 13.82 8.77 54.99
N VAL A 118 12.71 9.48 55.16
CA VAL A 118 12.70 10.97 55.19
C VAL A 118 13.09 11.46 56.58
N GLN A 119 12.73 10.69 57.61
CA GLN A 119 13.07 10.86 59.02
C GLN A 119 13.17 9.49 59.68
N PRO A 120 13.92 9.32 60.80
CA PRO A 120 14.00 8.06 61.52
C PRO A 120 12.62 7.43 61.79
N GLY A 121 12.31 6.32 61.13
CA GLY A 121 11.02 5.61 61.24
C GLY A 121 9.89 6.09 60.29
N VAL A 122 10.12 7.10 59.44
CA VAL A 122 9.16 7.59 58.44
C VAL A 122 9.65 7.29 57.03
N PHE A 123 9.02 6.29 56.41
CA PHE A 123 9.31 5.83 55.06
C PHE A 123 8.26 6.38 54.10
N GLU A 124 8.66 7.26 53.17
CA GLU A 124 7.79 7.68 52.07
C GLU A 124 8.00 6.75 50.88
N THR A 125 6.90 6.31 50.28
CA THR A 125 6.95 5.57 49.01
C THR A 125 6.79 6.58 47.90
N ASP A 126 7.89 6.93 47.22
CA ASP A 126 7.77 7.70 45.99
C ASP A 126 7.05 6.83 44.96
N ASP A 127 5.88 7.25 44.50
CA ASP A 127 5.10 6.59 43.45
C ASP A 127 5.34 7.23 42.07
N LEU A 128 6.11 8.31 42.01
CA LEU A 128 6.37 9.07 40.79
C LEU A 128 7.25 8.28 39.82
N VAL A 129 6.94 8.41 38.54
CA VAL A 129 7.73 7.80 37.48
C VAL A 129 8.85 8.75 37.06
N SER A 130 10.08 8.25 37.05
CA SER A 130 11.25 8.92 36.46
C SER A 130 12.01 7.95 35.54
N GLU A 131 12.87 8.46 34.66
CA GLU A 131 13.68 7.63 33.76
C GLU A 131 14.54 6.62 34.53
N VAL A 132 15.24 7.09 35.56
CA VAL A 132 16.18 6.26 36.35
C VAL A 132 15.43 5.15 37.09
N LYS A 133 14.28 5.47 37.68
CA LYS A 133 13.46 4.51 38.41
C LYS A 133 12.82 3.47 37.49
N LEU A 134 12.36 3.91 36.31
CA LEU A 134 11.87 3.00 35.27
C LEU A 134 12.97 2.05 34.80
N LEU A 135 14.18 2.55 34.60
CA LEU A 135 15.33 1.72 34.21
C LEU A 135 15.71 0.72 35.31
N ARG A 136 15.70 1.15 36.58
CA ARG A 136 15.94 0.29 37.75
C ARG A 136 14.90 -0.83 37.83
N PHE A 137 13.61 -0.49 37.73
CA PHE A 137 12.52 -1.47 37.69
C PHE A 137 12.69 -2.48 36.54
N LEU A 138 13.04 -2.02 35.34
CA LEU A 138 13.25 -2.93 34.21
C LEU A 138 14.38 -3.93 34.50
N LYS A 139 15.50 -3.50 35.08
CA LYS A 139 16.66 -4.34 35.38
C LYS A 139 16.46 -5.26 36.59
N GLU A 140 15.92 -4.75 37.68
CA GLU A 140 15.89 -5.46 38.97
C GLU A 140 14.65 -6.31 39.16
N GLU A 141 13.51 -5.92 38.56
CA GLU A 141 12.23 -6.60 38.75
C GLU A 141 11.79 -7.34 37.48
N VAL A 142 11.86 -6.69 36.32
CA VAL A 142 11.34 -7.26 35.07
C VAL A 142 12.27 -8.34 34.52
N GLU A 143 13.58 -8.09 34.49
CA GLU A 143 14.56 -9.10 34.03
C GLU A 143 14.65 -10.31 34.96
N THR A 144 14.64 -10.11 36.28
CA THR A 144 14.78 -11.18 37.29
C THR A 144 13.55 -12.09 37.35
N THR A 145 12.36 -11.50 37.28
CA THR A 145 11.09 -12.26 37.36
C THR A 145 10.88 -13.11 36.10
N GLY A 146 11.34 -12.64 34.94
CA GLY A 146 11.24 -13.34 33.67
C GLY A 146 9.80 -13.71 33.25
N ASN A 147 9.68 -14.67 32.34
CA ASN A 147 8.41 -15.19 31.85
C ASN A 147 7.86 -16.27 32.79
N GLN A 148 6.89 -15.86 33.60
CA GLN A 148 6.22 -16.71 34.61
C GLN A 148 5.38 -17.85 34.01
N LYS A 149 5.02 -17.78 32.72
CA LYS A 149 4.16 -18.78 32.05
C LYS A 149 4.94 -19.94 31.44
N LYS A 150 6.25 -19.79 31.24
CA LYS A 150 7.11 -20.85 30.71
C LYS A 150 7.74 -21.62 31.87
N ARG A 151 7.88 -22.94 31.71
CA ARG A 151 8.68 -23.76 32.63
C ARG A 151 10.07 -23.15 32.74
N ARG A 152 10.56 -23.04 33.99
CA ARG A 152 11.94 -22.63 34.26
C ARG A 152 12.90 -23.55 33.51
N GLY A 153 14.03 -23.01 33.07
CA GLY A 153 15.06 -23.82 32.44
C GLY A 153 15.59 -24.90 33.39
N ASN A 154 16.35 -25.86 32.86
CA ASN A 154 16.98 -26.91 33.68
C ASN A 154 17.81 -26.33 34.85
N ASP A 155 18.32 -25.11 34.69
CA ASP A 155 19.13 -24.38 35.68
C ASP A 155 18.30 -23.65 36.75
N GLY A 156 16.96 -23.82 36.77
CA GLY A 156 16.05 -23.18 37.74
C GLY A 156 15.83 -21.67 37.55
N ARG A 157 16.54 -21.03 36.61
CA ARG A 157 16.38 -19.61 36.25
C ARG A 157 15.09 -19.36 35.47
N ALA A 158 14.49 -18.20 35.69
CA ALA A 158 13.31 -17.76 34.95
C ALA A 158 13.67 -17.53 33.47
N VAL A 159 12.78 -17.93 32.56
CA VAL A 159 12.99 -17.72 31.12
C VAL A 159 12.97 -16.23 30.83
N THR A 160 14.01 -15.71 30.18
CA THR A 160 14.09 -14.28 29.83
C THR A 160 12.88 -13.84 29.01
N LEU A 161 12.36 -12.65 29.32
CA LEU A 161 11.27 -12.06 28.55
C LEU A 161 11.77 -11.68 27.15
N GLN A 162 10.87 -11.71 26.16
CA GLN A 162 11.16 -11.15 24.84
C GLN A 162 11.13 -9.61 24.92
N TYR A 163 11.94 -8.94 24.09
CA TYR A 163 12.06 -7.48 24.01
C TYR A 163 10.71 -6.76 23.92
N GLU A 164 9.76 -7.32 23.16
CA GLU A 164 8.42 -6.75 23.01
C GLU A 164 7.66 -6.68 24.35
N SER A 165 7.95 -7.59 25.29
CA SER A 165 7.37 -7.56 26.64
C SER A 165 7.90 -6.39 27.47
N TYR A 166 9.19 -6.07 27.33
CA TYR A 166 9.77 -4.87 27.93
C TYR A 166 9.17 -3.60 27.32
N LEU A 167 8.91 -3.57 26.00
CA LEU A 167 8.22 -2.45 25.35
C LEU A 167 6.78 -2.27 25.85
N GLN A 168 6.05 -3.36 26.11
CA GLN A 168 4.70 -3.29 26.69
C GLN A 168 4.74 -2.73 28.12
N CYS A 169 5.67 -3.21 28.95
CA CYS A 169 5.93 -2.66 30.27
C CYS A 169 6.24 -1.15 30.18
N LEU A 170 7.18 -0.78 29.31
CA LEU A 170 7.56 0.62 29.11
C LEU A 170 6.37 1.51 28.72
N LYS A 171 5.54 1.06 27.78
CA LYS A 171 4.33 1.78 27.38
C LYS A 171 3.36 1.95 28.55
N ALA A 172 3.18 0.93 29.39
CA ALA A 172 2.30 1.00 30.54
C ALA A 172 2.78 1.98 31.62
N ILE A 173 4.09 2.05 31.88
CA ILE A 173 4.66 2.96 32.89
C ILE A 173 4.78 4.40 32.36
N ILE A 174 5.08 4.60 31.08
CA ILE A 174 4.97 5.93 30.46
C ILE A 174 3.53 6.43 30.50
N ASP A 175 2.55 5.54 30.32
CA ASP A 175 1.14 5.90 30.43
C ASP A 175 0.77 6.31 31.87
N LEU A 176 1.36 5.66 32.89
CA LEU A 176 1.26 6.09 34.28
C LEU A 176 1.91 7.47 34.51
N TRP A 177 3.10 7.72 33.96
CA TRP A 177 3.75 9.03 34.02
C TRP A 177 2.87 10.13 33.40
N LYS A 178 2.24 9.86 32.26
CA LYS A 178 1.31 10.81 31.63
C LYS A 178 0.14 11.15 32.54
N ASP A 179 -0.46 10.14 33.18
CA ASP A 179 -1.55 10.34 34.12
C ASP A 179 -1.07 11.15 35.35
N GLN A 180 0.14 10.89 35.87
CA GLN A 180 0.74 11.68 36.97
C GLN A 180 1.06 13.12 36.57
N LYS A 181 1.56 13.34 35.35
CA LYS A 181 1.91 14.68 34.83
C LYS A 181 0.65 15.51 34.59
N ALA A 182 -0.40 14.91 34.04
CA ALA A 182 -1.70 15.54 33.84
C ALA A 182 -2.42 15.85 35.16
N ALA A 183 -2.22 15.03 36.20
CA ALA A 183 -2.70 15.29 37.56
C ALA A 183 -1.83 16.29 38.35
N GLY A 184 -0.79 16.88 37.74
CA GLY A 184 0.12 17.83 38.40
C GLY A 184 0.99 17.24 39.51
N LYS A 185 1.09 15.90 39.62
CA LYS A 185 1.82 15.22 40.72
C LYS A 185 3.30 14.98 40.41
N ASN A 186 3.68 14.95 39.14
CA ASN A 186 5.01 14.53 38.71
C ASN A 186 5.70 15.62 37.88
N ASP A 187 6.84 16.12 38.36
CA ASP A 187 7.61 17.15 37.64
C ASP A 187 8.77 16.63 36.80
N HIS A 188 9.02 15.32 36.82
CA HIS A 188 10.10 14.73 36.05
C HIS A 188 9.89 14.89 34.53
N PRO A 189 11.00 15.02 33.77
CA PRO A 189 10.95 14.99 32.31
C PRO A 189 10.42 13.64 31.82
N HIS A 190 10.06 13.59 30.53
CA HIS A 190 9.54 12.36 29.94
C HIS A 190 10.49 11.17 30.22
N PRO A 191 10.02 10.03 30.74
CA PRO A 191 10.87 8.89 31.14
C PRO A 191 11.66 8.20 30.01
N ARG A 192 11.65 8.73 28.79
CA ARG A 192 12.39 8.24 27.62
C ARG A 192 13.57 9.16 27.31
N GLY A 193 14.49 9.27 28.26
CA GLY A 193 15.78 9.91 28.02
C GLY A 193 16.80 8.95 27.40
N ASP A 194 18.04 9.44 27.31
CA ASP A 194 19.13 8.81 26.57
C ASP A 194 19.62 7.51 27.23
N THR A 195 19.58 7.44 28.55
CA THR A 195 20.00 6.27 29.33
C THR A 195 19.08 5.07 29.07
N LEU A 196 17.77 5.29 29.10
CA LEU A 196 16.80 4.26 28.78
C LEU A 196 16.91 3.84 27.31
N ASN A 197 17.11 4.79 26.39
CA ASN A 197 17.28 4.49 24.97
C ASN A 197 18.54 3.65 24.72
N THR A 198 19.64 3.93 25.43
CA THR A 198 20.89 3.17 25.37
C THR A 198 20.68 1.74 25.87
N TRP A 199 20.06 1.56 27.05
CA TRP A 199 19.71 0.22 27.56
C TRP A 199 18.79 -0.54 26.61
N ARG A 200 17.81 0.15 26.01
CA ARG A 200 16.86 -0.44 25.06
C ARG A 200 17.58 -0.98 23.81
N LYS A 201 18.56 -0.25 23.27
CA LYS A 201 19.39 -0.71 22.14
C LYS A 201 20.25 -1.91 22.55
N ALA A 202 20.92 -1.82 23.69
CA ALA A 202 21.73 -2.92 24.22
C ALA A 202 20.92 -4.20 24.43
N LYS A 203 19.69 -4.09 24.95
CA LYS A 203 18.84 -5.27 25.18
C LYS A 203 18.34 -5.90 23.88
N GLN A 204 18.03 -5.08 22.87
CA GLN A 204 17.65 -5.57 21.54
C GLN A 204 18.80 -6.34 20.88
N ILE A 205 20.04 -5.84 21.02
CA ILE A 205 21.25 -6.51 20.52
C ILE A 205 21.48 -7.82 21.30
N SER A 206 21.43 -7.77 22.63
CA SER A 206 21.60 -8.96 23.50
C SER A 206 20.56 -10.05 23.23
N GLU A 207 19.30 -9.72 22.94
CA GLU A 207 18.31 -10.72 22.53
C GLU A 207 18.68 -11.35 21.17
N LYS A 208 19.14 -10.55 20.20
CA LYS A 208 19.60 -11.08 18.92
C LYS A 208 20.76 -12.04 19.09
N GLU A 209 21.74 -11.69 19.93
CA GLU A 209 22.88 -12.56 20.28
C GLU A 209 22.41 -13.82 21.02
N THR A 210 21.48 -13.70 21.95
CA THR A 210 20.92 -14.85 22.69
C THR A 210 20.15 -15.78 21.76
N ARG A 211 19.35 -15.24 20.83
CA ARG A 211 18.67 -16.03 19.80
C ARG A 211 19.65 -16.75 18.88
N HIS A 212 20.75 -16.08 18.52
CA HIS A 212 21.83 -16.68 17.75
C HIS A 212 22.54 -17.81 18.53
N ALA A 213 22.89 -17.57 19.80
CA ALA A 213 23.56 -18.56 20.66
C ALA A 213 22.67 -19.78 20.97
N ASN A 214 21.36 -19.58 21.12
CA ASN A 214 20.40 -20.65 21.37
C ASN A 214 19.97 -21.39 20.10
N ASN A 215 20.61 -21.13 18.95
CA ASN A 215 20.25 -21.70 17.65
C ASN A 215 18.74 -21.60 17.37
N VAL A 216 18.11 -20.49 17.78
CA VAL A 216 16.70 -20.23 17.42
C VAL A 216 16.64 -20.19 15.91
N ASP A 217 15.72 -20.97 15.35
CA ASP A 217 15.57 -21.13 13.90
C ASP A 217 15.62 -19.77 13.19
N ARG A 218 16.60 -19.66 12.29
CA ARG A 218 16.90 -18.44 11.55
C ARG A 218 15.88 -18.19 10.45
N GLY A 219 15.13 -19.21 10.03
CA GLY A 219 14.08 -19.11 9.03
C GLY A 219 12.86 -18.31 9.52
N ILE A 220 12.66 -18.21 10.85
CA ILE A 220 11.50 -17.51 11.45
C ILE A 220 11.41 -16.05 11.01
N GLY A 221 10.28 -15.67 10.43
CA GLY A 221 10.02 -14.32 9.91
C GLY A 221 10.84 -13.94 8.68
N THR A 222 11.56 -14.89 8.08
CA THR A 222 12.32 -14.69 6.84
C THR A 222 11.50 -15.12 5.62
N LEU A 223 12.16 -15.17 4.44
CA LEU A 223 11.48 -15.62 3.24
C LEU A 223 10.97 -17.06 3.33
N GLU A 224 11.63 -17.89 4.13
CA GLU A 224 11.35 -19.32 4.30
C GLU A 224 10.21 -19.62 5.30
N ASP A 225 9.78 -18.65 6.12
CA ASP A 225 8.65 -18.83 7.06
C ASP A 225 7.32 -18.54 6.37
N GLY A 226 6.53 -19.59 6.15
CA GLY A 226 5.20 -19.50 5.57
C GLY A 226 4.78 -20.70 4.73
N TYR A 227 4.05 -20.43 3.64
CA TYR A 227 3.69 -21.41 2.63
C TYR A 227 3.90 -20.85 1.23
N ASN A 228 4.23 -21.72 0.28
CA ASN A 228 4.27 -21.41 -1.15
C ASN A 228 2.88 -21.60 -1.81
N PHE A 229 2.80 -21.38 -3.13
CA PHE A 229 1.56 -21.46 -3.87
C PHE A 229 0.95 -22.87 -3.85
N GLU A 230 1.76 -23.90 -4.05
CA GLU A 230 1.34 -25.30 -4.04
C GLU A 230 0.82 -25.74 -2.67
N GLU A 231 1.52 -25.34 -1.61
CA GLU A 231 1.12 -25.56 -0.22
C GLU A 231 -0.18 -24.81 0.12
N MET A 232 -0.36 -23.59 -0.37
CA MET A 232 -1.63 -22.85 -0.22
C MET A 232 -2.80 -23.61 -0.86
N VAL A 233 -2.59 -24.15 -2.06
CA VAL A 233 -3.57 -24.98 -2.75
C VAL A 233 -3.85 -26.25 -1.93
N ALA A 234 -2.82 -26.90 -1.40
CA ALA A 234 -2.96 -28.10 -0.58
C ALA A 234 -3.78 -27.82 0.71
N VAL A 235 -3.49 -26.75 1.45
CA VAL A 235 -4.26 -26.35 2.64
C VAL A 235 -5.71 -26.03 2.29
N SER A 236 -5.93 -25.31 1.19
CA SER A 236 -7.28 -24.97 0.75
C SER A 236 -8.11 -26.22 0.44
N LEU A 237 -7.51 -27.20 -0.25
CA LEU A 237 -8.18 -28.45 -0.60
C LEU A 237 -8.32 -29.40 0.60
N TYR A 238 -7.36 -29.40 1.52
CA TYR A 238 -7.43 -30.15 2.78
C TYR A 238 -8.69 -29.80 3.59
N PHE A 239 -9.04 -28.52 3.64
CA PHE A 239 -10.27 -28.06 4.27
C PHE A 239 -11.52 -28.40 3.45
N PHE A 240 -11.44 -28.27 2.12
CA PHE A 240 -12.55 -28.57 1.23
C PHE A 240 -12.96 -30.06 1.33
N ASP A 241 -12.01 -30.98 1.29
CA ASP A 241 -12.26 -32.42 1.25
C ASP A 241 -12.94 -32.99 2.52
N ARG A 242 -12.86 -32.29 3.65
CA ARG A 242 -13.46 -32.71 4.93
C ARG A 242 -14.97 -32.52 5.02
N GLN A 243 -15.57 -31.80 4.07
CA GLN A 243 -17.02 -31.68 3.89
C GLN A 243 -17.79 -31.35 5.19
N SER A 244 -17.28 -30.41 5.98
CA SER A 244 -17.99 -29.90 7.15
C SER A 244 -18.07 -28.38 7.11
N GLU A 245 -19.11 -27.82 7.72
CA GLU A 245 -19.30 -26.37 7.75
C GLU A 245 -18.12 -25.65 8.40
N THR A 246 -17.59 -26.22 9.49
CA THR A 246 -16.42 -25.68 10.19
C THR A 246 -15.20 -25.64 9.27
N GLU A 247 -14.97 -26.67 8.46
CA GLU A 247 -13.82 -26.68 7.56
C GLU A 247 -14.03 -25.78 6.32
N MET A 248 -15.26 -25.66 5.81
CA MET A 248 -15.59 -24.66 4.77
C MET A 248 -15.32 -23.23 5.25
N ARG A 249 -15.68 -22.94 6.50
CA ARG A 249 -15.36 -21.67 7.14
C ARG A 249 -13.86 -21.47 7.27
N ASN A 250 -13.12 -22.48 7.71
CA ASN A 250 -11.67 -22.40 7.89
C ASN A 250 -10.98 -22.15 6.54
N ARG A 251 -11.42 -22.82 5.48
CA ARG A 251 -10.99 -22.56 4.10
C ARG A 251 -11.23 -21.12 3.68
N ALA A 252 -12.46 -20.62 3.84
CA ALA A 252 -12.82 -19.25 3.49
C ALA A 252 -11.95 -18.25 4.25
N THR A 253 -11.80 -18.45 5.56
CA THR A 253 -11.04 -17.54 6.43
C THR A 253 -9.55 -17.53 6.10
N PHE A 254 -8.95 -18.70 5.86
CA PHE A 254 -7.55 -18.85 5.44
C PHE A 254 -7.27 -18.08 4.15
N LEU A 255 -8.11 -18.28 3.13
CA LEU A 255 -7.96 -17.60 1.84
C LEU A 255 -8.25 -16.09 1.94
N LEU A 256 -9.24 -15.66 2.73
CA LEU A 256 -9.49 -14.23 2.95
C LEU A 256 -8.31 -13.55 3.67
N HIS A 257 -7.65 -14.23 4.61
CA HIS A 257 -6.44 -13.69 5.25
C HIS A 257 -5.31 -13.45 4.26
N HIS A 258 -5.13 -14.36 3.32
CA HIS A 258 -4.14 -14.23 2.25
C HIS A 258 -4.53 -13.14 1.24
N MET A 259 -5.72 -13.26 0.66
CA MET A 259 -6.13 -12.44 -0.49
C MET A 259 -6.51 -11.00 -0.14
N MET A 260 -6.87 -10.74 1.13
CA MET A 260 -7.26 -9.41 1.62
C MET A 260 -6.28 -8.87 2.67
N LEU A 261 -5.16 -9.57 2.91
CA LEU A 261 -4.14 -9.22 3.90
C LEU A 261 -4.71 -8.99 5.31
N LEU A 262 -5.72 -9.75 5.70
CA LEU A 262 -6.39 -9.56 6.98
C LEU A 262 -5.55 -10.06 8.14
N ARG A 263 -5.63 -9.34 9.26
CA ARG A 263 -5.21 -9.88 10.55
C ARG A 263 -6.32 -10.79 11.06
N GLY A 264 -5.97 -11.90 11.71
CA GLY A 264 -6.96 -12.76 12.35
C GLY A 264 -7.94 -12.01 13.27
N GLU A 265 -7.48 -10.95 13.95
CA GLU A 265 -8.37 -10.10 14.76
C GLU A 265 -9.45 -9.42 13.94
N SER A 266 -9.09 -8.80 12.82
CA SER A 266 -10.04 -8.14 11.93
C SER A 266 -11.06 -9.12 11.37
N SER A 267 -10.65 -10.33 10.99
CA SER A 267 -11.60 -11.34 10.47
C SER A 267 -12.60 -11.88 11.51
N ARG A 268 -12.29 -11.81 12.81
CA ARG A 268 -13.17 -12.35 13.87
C ARG A 268 -14.24 -11.37 14.30
N PHE A 269 -13.97 -10.08 14.12
CA PHE A 269 -14.94 -9.01 14.34
C PHE A 269 -15.74 -8.70 13.08
N ALA A 270 -15.55 -9.46 11.99
CA ALA A 270 -16.30 -9.27 10.77
C ALA A 270 -17.75 -9.73 10.96
N GLU A 271 -18.69 -8.80 10.81
CA GLU A 271 -20.11 -9.08 10.78
C GLU A 271 -20.60 -9.25 9.33
N LEU A 272 -21.74 -9.89 9.12
CA LEU A 272 -22.31 -10.01 7.76
C LEU A 272 -22.58 -8.63 7.16
N ALA A 273 -22.98 -7.65 7.98
CA ALA A 273 -23.21 -6.27 7.59
C ALA A 273 -21.95 -5.52 7.10
N ASP A 274 -20.76 -6.05 7.42
CA ASP A 274 -19.48 -5.48 6.98
C ASP A 274 -19.07 -5.95 5.58
N LEU A 275 -19.78 -6.94 5.03
CA LEU A 275 -19.49 -7.54 3.73
C LEU A 275 -20.44 -7.01 2.66
N PHE A 276 -19.87 -6.50 1.58
CA PHE A 276 -20.63 -6.06 0.42
C PHE A 276 -19.83 -6.27 -0.87
N THR A 277 -20.47 -6.04 -2.00
CA THR A 277 -19.85 -6.17 -3.32
C THR A 277 -19.91 -4.86 -4.10
N MET A 278 -18.93 -4.64 -4.96
CA MET A 278 -19.00 -3.65 -6.04
C MET A 278 -18.39 -4.23 -7.32
N HIS A 279 -18.60 -3.55 -8.45
CA HIS A 279 -18.02 -3.96 -9.72
C HIS A 279 -16.88 -3.01 -10.10
N PHE A 280 -15.76 -3.55 -10.54
CA PHE A 280 -14.72 -2.76 -11.19
C PHE A 280 -14.91 -2.77 -12.70
N PRO A 281 -15.29 -1.63 -13.31
CA PRO A 281 -15.35 -1.52 -14.75
C PRO A 281 -13.94 -1.58 -15.35
N GLU A 282 -13.86 -2.01 -16.61
CA GLU A 282 -12.63 -1.98 -17.42
C GLU A 282 -11.46 -2.81 -16.89
N GLU A 283 -11.70 -3.77 -16.00
CA GLU A 283 -10.64 -4.68 -15.53
C GLU A 283 -10.22 -5.70 -16.59
N GLY A 284 -11.10 -5.99 -17.55
CA GLY A 284 -10.80 -6.89 -18.66
C GLY A 284 -12.06 -7.41 -19.34
N HIS A 285 -11.97 -8.64 -19.84
CA HIS A 285 -12.97 -9.25 -20.71
C HIS A 285 -14.09 -9.96 -19.92
N SER A 286 -13.82 -10.27 -18.65
CA SER A 286 -14.79 -10.89 -17.74
C SER A 286 -15.33 -9.84 -16.75
N PRO A 287 -16.60 -9.94 -16.31
CA PRO A 287 -17.11 -9.13 -15.20
C PRO A 287 -16.26 -9.32 -13.94
N CYS A 288 -15.87 -8.21 -13.30
CA CYS A 288 -14.99 -8.22 -12.14
C CYS A 288 -15.72 -7.74 -10.87
N PRO A 289 -16.52 -8.63 -10.22
CA PRO A 289 -17.08 -8.34 -8.92
C PRO A 289 -15.98 -8.37 -7.86
N VAL A 290 -16.04 -7.42 -6.94
CA VAL A 290 -15.08 -7.21 -5.86
C VAL A 290 -15.79 -7.46 -4.54
N LEU A 291 -15.33 -8.47 -3.80
CA LEU A 291 -15.73 -8.70 -2.42
C LEU A 291 -15.04 -7.66 -1.55
N ILE A 292 -15.82 -6.90 -0.79
CA ILE A 292 -15.31 -5.88 0.15
C ILE A 292 -15.69 -6.26 1.56
N PHE A 293 -14.70 -6.21 2.44
CA PHE A 293 -14.85 -6.25 3.88
C PHE A 293 -14.51 -4.89 4.47
N HIS A 294 -15.48 -4.27 5.12
CA HIS A 294 -15.31 -3.03 5.84
C HIS A 294 -15.02 -3.29 7.33
N SER A 295 -14.08 -2.55 7.92
CA SER A 295 -13.75 -2.70 9.34
C SER A 295 -13.41 -1.35 9.95
N GLU A 296 -14.11 -1.01 11.03
CA GLU A 296 -13.84 0.20 11.83
C GLU A 296 -12.83 -0.07 12.97
N PHE A 297 -12.61 -1.34 13.31
CA PHE A 297 -11.76 -1.76 14.43
C PHE A 297 -10.44 -2.40 13.96
N GLY A 298 -9.29 -1.84 14.37
CA GLY A 298 -7.96 -2.41 14.11
C GLY A 298 -6.94 -2.02 15.18
N LYS A 299 -5.92 -2.85 15.47
CA LYS A 299 -4.94 -2.62 16.57
C LYS A 299 -4.32 -1.21 16.63
N THR A 300 -4.26 -0.49 15.51
CA THR A 300 -3.62 0.83 15.36
C THR A 300 -4.59 1.96 15.01
N THR A 301 -5.89 1.68 14.85
CA THR A 301 -6.92 2.72 14.63
C THR A 301 -7.60 3.05 15.95
N THR A 302 -7.14 4.14 16.57
CA THR A 302 -7.69 4.70 17.82
C THR A 302 -8.92 5.57 17.57
N SER A 303 -9.06 6.09 16.35
CA SER A 303 -10.25 6.77 15.83
C SER A 303 -10.99 5.83 14.88
N GLY A 304 -12.33 5.85 14.85
CA GLY A 304 -13.23 5.01 14.03
C GLY A 304 -13.04 5.16 12.50
N ASN A 305 -11.82 4.92 12.03
CA ASN A 305 -11.43 5.01 10.64
C ASN A 305 -11.91 3.76 9.91
N ARG A 306 -12.75 3.97 8.91
CA ARG A 306 -13.23 2.92 8.00
C ARG A 306 -12.08 2.34 7.20
N ASN A 307 -11.71 1.08 7.41
CA ASN A 307 -10.78 0.38 6.53
C ASN A 307 -11.55 -0.51 5.57
N TYR A 308 -11.15 -0.53 4.30
CA TYR A 308 -11.70 -1.42 3.30
C TYR A 308 -10.63 -2.41 2.91
N PHE A 309 -10.97 -3.68 3.04
CA PHE A 309 -10.19 -4.78 2.52
C PHE A 309 -10.97 -5.37 1.36
N ALA A 310 -10.29 -5.75 0.28
CA ALA A 310 -10.99 -6.17 -0.93
C ALA A 310 -10.28 -7.34 -1.60
N THR A 311 -11.04 -8.18 -2.29
CA THR A 311 -10.51 -9.23 -3.13
C THR A 311 -11.44 -9.49 -4.33
N ILE A 312 -10.89 -10.09 -5.38
CA ILE A 312 -11.62 -10.49 -6.59
C ILE A 312 -11.60 -12.01 -6.71
N ARG A 313 -12.27 -12.54 -7.74
CA ARG A 313 -12.19 -13.98 -8.02
C ARG A 313 -10.81 -14.34 -8.53
N HIS A 314 -10.13 -15.23 -7.82
CA HIS A 314 -8.81 -15.74 -8.19
C HIS A 314 -8.84 -16.51 -9.52
N ARG A 315 -7.78 -16.43 -10.33
CA ARG A 315 -7.68 -17.17 -11.61
C ARG A 315 -7.86 -18.68 -11.45
N ASP A 316 -7.22 -19.25 -10.43
CA ASP A 316 -7.45 -20.63 -9.96
C ASP A 316 -8.62 -20.73 -8.97
N VAL A 317 -9.61 -21.58 -9.28
CA VAL A 317 -10.80 -21.82 -8.43
C VAL A 317 -10.46 -22.44 -7.08
N ARG A 318 -9.37 -23.21 -6.98
CA ARG A 318 -8.99 -23.96 -5.77
C ARG A 318 -8.60 -23.04 -4.62
N ILE A 319 -8.20 -21.80 -4.90
CA ILE A 319 -7.74 -20.80 -3.92
C ILE A 319 -8.50 -19.48 -4.07
N CYS A 320 -9.64 -19.48 -4.75
CA CYS A 320 -10.52 -18.33 -4.86
C CYS A 320 -11.16 -17.99 -3.51
N ALA A 321 -10.69 -16.94 -2.83
CA ALA A 321 -11.23 -16.51 -1.54
C ALA A 321 -12.72 -16.11 -1.63
N PHE A 322 -13.11 -15.40 -2.70
CA PHE A 322 -14.51 -15.03 -2.94
C PHE A 322 -15.38 -16.29 -3.11
N GLY A 323 -14.95 -17.22 -3.96
CA GLY A 323 -15.64 -18.51 -4.15
C GLY A 323 -15.70 -19.34 -2.88
N ALA A 324 -14.62 -19.36 -2.08
CA ALA A 324 -14.58 -20.07 -0.81
C ALA A 324 -15.55 -19.50 0.23
N LEU A 325 -15.67 -18.18 0.33
CA LEU A 325 -16.67 -17.54 1.18
C LEU A 325 -18.10 -17.85 0.69
N ALA A 326 -18.32 -17.82 -0.62
CA ALA A 326 -19.61 -18.14 -1.22
C ALA A 326 -20.02 -19.60 -0.93
N PHE A 327 -19.09 -20.56 -1.07
CA PHE A 327 -19.34 -21.96 -0.71
C PHE A 327 -19.53 -22.17 0.78
N TYR A 328 -18.87 -21.38 1.65
CA TYR A 328 -19.14 -21.42 3.08
C TYR A 328 -20.58 -20.98 3.38
N PHE A 329 -21.06 -19.86 2.84
CA PHE A 329 -22.44 -19.43 2.99
C PHE A 329 -23.44 -20.43 2.40
N PHE A 330 -23.13 -20.98 1.22
CA PHE A 330 -23.94 -22.03 0.62
C PHE A 330 -24.03 -23.26 1.52
N TYR A 331 -22.90 -23.72 2.06
CA TYR A 331 -22.87 -24.84 2.98
C TYR A 331 -23.69 -24.55 4.25
N ARG A 332 -23.53 -23.36 4.82
CA ARG A 332 -24.23 -22.92 6.04
C ARG A 332 -25.75 -22.91 5.85
N PHE A 333 -26.25 -22.29 4.78
CA PHE A 333 -27.70 -22.10 4.59
C PHE A 333 -28.38 -23.28 3.88
N HIS A 334 -27.72 -23.93 2.91
CA HIS A 334 -28.34 -25.03 2.14
C HIS A 334 -28.00 -26.43 2.69
N VAL A 335 -26.77 -26.65 3.17
CA VAL A 335 -26.30 -28.00 3.55
C VAL A 335 -26.48 -28.28 5.03
N SER A 336 -26.17 -27.31 5.90
CA SER A 336 -26.40 -27.39 7.35
C SER A 336 -27.85 -27.04 7.73
N GLY A 337 -28.57 -26.34 6.85
CA GLY A 337 -29.95 -25.94 7.09
C GLY A 337 -30.11 -24.84 8.14
N GLU A 338 -29.07 -24.02 8.36
CA GLU A 338 -29.23 -22.83 9.21
C GLU A 338 -30.24 -21.89 8.55
N PRO A 339 -31.23 -21.35 9.29
CA PRO A 339 -32.15 -20.38 8.74
C PRO A 339 -31.40 -19.19 8.16
N PHE A 340 -31.97 -18.57 7.12
CA PHE A 340 -31.41 -17.37 6.51
C PHE A 340 -31.14 -16.31 7.60
N PRO A 341 -29.97 -15.63 7.57
CA PRO A 341 -29.36 -15.08 8.78
C PRO A 341 -30.24 -14.08 9.54
N ASP A 342 -30.34 -14.31 10.85
CA ASP A 342 -30.62 -13.29 11.87
C ASP A 342 -29.28 -12.82 12.48
N PHE A 343 -29.04 -11.51 12.51
CA PHE A 343 -27.71 -10.89 12.61
C PHE A 343 -27.14 -10.80 14.04
N SER A 344 -27.26 -11.84 14.88
CA SER A 344 -27.11 -11.70 16.34
C SER A 344 -25.86 -12.32 16.99
N THR A 345 -24.98 -13.08 16.32
CA THR A 345 -23.84 -13.75 16.99
C THR A 345 -22.50 -13.79 16.22
N ASN A 346 -21.38 -13.69 16.97
CA ASN A 346 -19.98 -13.61 16.49
C ASN A 346 -19.11 -14.79 16.99
N MET A 347 -17.96 -15.04 16.34
CA MET A 347 -17.08 -16.20 16.58
C MET A 347 -15.93 -15.97 17.59
N ALA A 348 -15.56 -17.01 18.35
CA ALA A 348 -14.46 -16.99 19.32
C ALA A 348 -13.04 -17.19 18.73
N TYR A 349 -12.03 -16.55 19.34
CA TYR A 349 -10.60 -16.56 18.95
C TYR A 349 -9.95 -17.95 18.91
N THR A 350 -10.17 -18.75 19.96
CA THR A 350 -9.50 -20.03 20.17
C THR A 350 -9.86 -21.04 19.08
N THR A 351 -11.14 -21.06 18.69
CA THR A 351 -11.67 -21.93 17.63
C THR A 351 -10.97 -21.73 16.28
N GLN A 352 -10.66 -20.48 15.91
CA GLN A 352 -9.97 -20.17 14.66
C GLN A 352 -8.49 -20.56 14.70
N ASN A 353 -7.81 -20.30 15.81
CA ASN A 353 -6.38 -20.59 15.95
C ASN A 353 -6.11 -22.10 15.89
N ASP A 354 -6.92 -22.89 16.60
CA ASP A 354 -6.75 -24.34 16.67
C ASP A 354 -7.01 -25.00 15.31
N ALA A 355 -7.96 -24.48 14.54
CA ALA A 355 -8.22 -24.93 13.18
C ALA A 355 -7.02 -24.71 12.24
N ILE A 356 -6.39 -23.53 12.28
CA ILE A 356 -5.22 -23.20 11.45
C ILE A 356 -4.03 -24.07 11.84
N CYS A 357 -3.76 -24.25 13.14
CA CYS A 357 -2.68 -25.12 13.61
C CYS A 357 -2.86 -26.57 13.14
N ARG A 358 -4.09 -27.12 13.20
CA ARG A 358 -4.36 -28.47 12.72
C ARG A 358 -4.10 -28.62 11.22
N ALA A 359 -4.46 -27.62 10.42
CA ALA A 359 -4.24 -27.65 8.98
C ALA A 359 -2.77 -27.51 8.60
N PHE A 360 -2.02 -26.62 9.28
CA PHE A 360 -0.58 -26.50 9.06
C PHE A 360 0.15 -27.81 9.36
N ASN A 361 -0.16 -28.45 10.50
CA ASN A 361 0.42 -29.74 10.85
C ASN A 361 0.06 -30.85 9.86
N ALA A 362 -1.15 -30.85 9.30
CA ALA A 362 -1.59 -31.89 8.39
C ALA A 362 -1.08 -31.72 6.95
N CYS A 363 -0.62 -30.53 6.59
CA CYS A 363 0.01 -30.22 5.31
C CYS A 363 1.53 -30.08 5.42
N ASP A 364 2.13 -30.52 6.54
CA ASP A 364 3.57 -30.40 6.82
C ASP A 364 4.13 -28.97 6.76
N ILE A 365 3.29 -27.96 7.02
CA ILE A 365 3.66 -26.54 7.02
C ILE A 365 4.18 -26.15 8.41
N THR A 366 5.45 -25.73 8.46
CA THR A 366 6.09 -25.27 9.69
C THR A 366 6.08 -23.74 9.75
N SER A 367 5.09 -23.14 10.43
CA SER A 367 5.07 -21.70 10.69
C SER A 367 4.68 -21.36 12.13
N LEU A 368 5.40 -20.41 12.74
CA LEU A 368 5.12 -19.91 14.09
C LEU A 368 4.02 -18.83 14.13
N HIS A 369 3.68 -18.26 12.97
CA HIS A 369 2.65 -17.24 12.84
C HIS A 369 1.35 -17.88 12.34
N THR A 370 0.40 -18.17 13.23
CA THR A 370 -0.86 -18.84 12.86
C THR A 370 -1.84 -17.90 12.14
N THR A 371 -2.67 -17.16 12.90
CA THR A 371 -3.72 -16.25 12.38
C THR A 371 -3.19 -14.98 11.69
N HIS A 372 -1.86 -14.87 11.52
CA HIS A 372 -1.17 -13.72 10.94
C HIS A 372 -0.27 -14.08 9.75
N ALA A 373 -0.02 -15.36 9.46
CA ALA A 373 0.81 -15.79 8.33
C ALA A 373 0.29 -15.23 6.99
N GLY A 374 -1.02 -15.36 6.73
CA GLY A 374 -1.62 -14.93 5.46
C GLY A 374 -1.41 -13.46 5.14
N ARG A 375 -1.38 -12.58 6.15
CA ARG A 375 -1.13 -11.15 5.95
C ARG A 375 0.31 -10.83 5.54
N GLY A 376 1.28 -11.53 6.13
CA GLY A 376 2.69 -11.33 5.79
C GLY A 376 3.02 -11.92 4.42
N LEU A 377 2.52 -13.13 4.16
CA LEU A 377 2.76 -13.85 2.92
C LEU A 377 2.07 -13.20 1.72
N GLY A 378 0.80 -12.82 1.84
CA GLY A 378 0.11 -12.17 0.72
C GLY A 378 0.75 -10.82 0.34
N ALA A 379 1.34 -10.09 1.30
CA ALA A 379 2.05 -8.84 1.01
C ALA A 379 3.33 -9.09 0.21
N ARG A 380 4.08 -10.14 0.58
CA ARG A 380 5.30 -10.57 -0.11
C ARG A 380 5.00 -11.15 -1.49
N ASP A 381 3.93 -11.92 -1.61
CA ASP A 381 3.50 -12.50 -2.88
C ASP A 381 3.10 -11.40 -3.89
N ALA A 382 2.33 -10.41 -3.44
CA ALA A 382 1.98 -9.25 -4.24
C ALA A 382 3.20 -8.43 -4.70
N GLU A 383 4.17 -8.21 -3.80
CA GLU A 383 5.42 -7.52 -4.10
C GLU A 383 6.23 -8.28 -5.16
N LEU A 384 6.38 -9.61 -5.00
CA LEU A 384 7.09 -10.47 -5.94
C LEU A 384 6.44 -10.45 -7.33
N HIS A 385 5.11 -10.30 -7.38
CA HIS A 385 4.34 -10.17 -8.60
C HIS A 385 4.23 -8.71 -9.11
N GLY A 386 5.01 -7.78 -8.53
CA GLY A 386 5.21 -6.43 -9.06
C GLY A 386 4.32 -5.33 -8.47
N ALA A 387 3.61 -5.60 -7.36
CA ALA A 387 2.87 -4.54 -6.66
C ALA A 387 3.81 -3.59 -5.93
N SER A 388 3.61 -2.28 -6.11
CA SER A 388 4.43 -1.26 -5.43
C SER A 388 4.17 -1.22 -3.92
N GLU A 389 5.20 -0.83 -3.13
CA GLU A 389 5.09 -0.68 -1.67
C GLU A 389 3.94 0.28 -1.27
N ASP A 390 3.80 1.42 -1.98
CA ASP A 390 2.72 2.38 -1.72
C ASP A 390 1.33 1.80 -1.99
N SER A 391 1.21 0.95 -3.01
CA SER A 391 -0.02 0.21 -3.31
C SER A 391 -0.34 -0.84 -2.25
N LEU A 392 0.67 -1.56 -1.77
CA LEU A 392 0.54 -2.54 -0.68
C LEU A 392 0.19 -1.89 0.65
N ARG A 393 0.79 -0.73 0.94
CA ARG A 393 0.49 0.10 2.10
C ARG A 393 -0.98 0.51 2.11
N ARG A 394 -1.50 0.96 0.96
CA ARG A 394 -2.93 1.31 0.78
C ARG A 394 -3.83 0.09 0.94
N HIS A 395 -3.56 -1.01 0.23
CA HIS A 395 -4.39 -2.23 0.27
C HIS A 395 -4.44 -2.88 1.66
N SER A 396 -3.35 -2.83 2.41
CA SER A 396 -3.26 -3.39 3.75
C SER A 396 -3.75 -2.45 4.86
N GLY A 397 -3.96 -1.16 4.57
CA GLY A 397 -4.29 -0.14 5.56
C GLY A 397 -3.14 0.20 6.52
N TRP A 398 -1.88 0.15 6.06
CA TRP A 398 -0.70 0.51 6.85
C TRP A 398 -0.42 2.02 6.77
N ASN A 399 0.05 2.62 7.87
CA ASN A 399 0.58 4.00 7.94
C ASN A 399 -0.22 5.08 7.18
N MET A 400 -1.55 5.11 7.35
CA MET A 400 -2.42 5.99 6.56
C MET A 400 -2.27 7.48 6.89
N GLN A 401 -2.07 8.28 5.85
CA GLN A 401 -2.03 9.75 5.93
C GLN A 401 -3.44 10.38 5.90
N SER A 402 -3.57 11.67 6.22
CA SER A 402 -4.89 12.34 6.37
C SER A 402 -5.77 12.25 5.11
N MET A 403 -5.18 12.42 3.92
CA MET A 403 -5.91 12.31 2.64
C MET A 403 -6.46 10.90 2.40
N GLU A 404 -5.63 9.87 2.63
CA GLU A 404 -6.03 8.46 2.52
C GLU A 404 -7.12 8.11 3.54
N ARG A 405 -7.15 8.77 4.71
CA ARG A 405 -8.16 8.52 5.74
C ARG A 405 -9.55 8.99 5.35
N HIS A 406 -9.66 10.17 4.74
CA HIS A 406 -10.93 10.90 4.59
C HIS A 406 -11.51 10.93 3.17
N TYR A 407 -10.69 10.84 2.12
CA TYR A 407 -11.15 11.18 0.77
C TYR A 407 -11.01 10.08 -0.29
N LEU A 408 -10.22 9.04 -0.05
CA LEU A 408 -9.93 8.01 -1.06
C LEU A 408 -10.63 6.68 -0.77
N SER A 409 -11.09 6.00 -1.83
CA SER A 409 -11.47 4.58 -1.76
C SER A 409 -10.19 3.76 -1.55
N LYS A 410 -10.06 3.17 -0.37
CA LYS A 410 -8.82 2.58 0.18
C LYS A 410 -8.42 1.26 -0.49
N ILE A 411 -8.91 0.99 -1.70
CA ILE A 411 -8.74 -0.27 -2.42
C ILE A 411 -7.70 -0.07 -3.52
N SER A 412 -6.49 -0.60 -3.34
CA SER A 412 -5.49 -0.62 -4.41
C SER A 412 -5.73 -1.80 -5.35
N ARG A 413 -5.82 -1.51 -6.66
CA ARG A 413 -6.10 -2.49 -7.71
C ARG A 413 -4.89 -3.36 -8.07
N GLU A 414 -3.67 -2.84 -7.95
CA GLU A 414 -2.43 -3.58 -8.30
C GLU A 414 -2.19 -4.82 -7.41
N PRO A 415 -2.20 -4.73 -6.06
CA PRO A 415 -2.08 -5.92 -5.20
C PRO A 415 -3.25 -6.87 -5.39
N LEU A 416 -4.44 -6.31 -5.61
CA LEU A 416 -5.66 -7.08 -5.77
C LEU A 416 -5.64 -7.94 -7.05
N ARG A 417 -5.03 -7.46 -8.15
CA ARG A 417 -4.82 -8.26 -9.37
C ARG A 417 -3.76 -9.34 -9.15
N THR A 418 -2.60 -8.95 -8.64
CA THR A 418 -1.42 -9.82 -8.52
C THR A 418 -1.66 -11.00 -7.57
N ILE A 419 -2.15 -10.73 -6.36
CA ILE A 419 -2.49 -11.77 -5.37
C ILE A 419 -3.56 -12.74 -5.89
N ASN A 420 -4.42 -12.29 -6.82
CA ASN A 420 -5.45 -13.11 -7.42
C ASN A 420 -5.02 -13.84 -8.72
N GLY A 421 -3.73 -13.82 -9.05
CA GLY A 421 -3.17 -14.53 -10.20
C GLY A 421 -3.35 -13.80 -11.54
N PHE A 422 -3.50 -12.47 -11.53
CA PHE A 422 -3.61 -11.63 -12.73
C PHE A 422 -2.41 -10.69 -12.87
N LEU A 423 -2.21 -10.18 -14.09
CA LEU A 423 -1.18 -9.20 -14.38
C LEU A 423 -1.47 -7.88 -13.64
N VAL A 424 -0.41 -7.16 -13.27
CA VAL A 424 -0.49 -5.83 -12.63
C VAL A 424 -1.29 -4.84 -13.49
N LYS A 425 -1.13 -4.93 -14.82
CA LYS A 425 -1.77 -4.05 -15.80
C LYS A 425 -3.29 -4.28 -15.87
N GLN A 426 -4.03 -3.18 -15.98
CA GLN A 426 -5.47 -3.20 -16.21
C GLN A 426 -5.83 -3.79 -17.58
N GLY A 427 -7.04 -4.33 -17.74
CA GLY A 427 -7.58 -4.83 -19.00
C GLY A 427 -7.30 -6.32 -19.28
N HIS A 428 -6.59 -6.98 -18.36
CA HIS A 428 -6.19 -8.38 -18.49
C HIS A 428 -6.98 -9.34 -17.59
N PHE A 429 -7.98 -8.85 -16.85
CA PHE A 429 -8.85 -9.72 -16.07
C PHE A 429 -9.71 -10.58 -17.00
N TRP A 430 -9.43 -11.87 -17.01
CA TRP A 430 -10.17 -12.87 -17.78
C TRP A 430 -10.26 -14.15 -16.97
N LEU A 431 -11.49 -14.60 -16.73
CA LEU A 431 -11.82 -15.83 -16.03
C LEU A 431 -12.52 -16.78 -17.02
N PRO A 432 -11.87 -17.88 -17.44
CA PRO A 432 -12.49 -18.84 -18.36
C PRO A 432 -13.83 -19.35 -17.83
N ARG A 433 -13.88 -19.65 -16.53
CA ARG A 433 -15.10 -20.15 -15.85
C ARG A 433 -16.21 -19.11 -15.69
N SER A 434 -16.01 -17.88 -16.16
CA SER A 434 -17.06 -16.85 -16.20
C SER A 434 -17.59 -16.59 -17.62
N ILE A 435 -17.21 -17.40 -18.60
CA ILE A 435 -17.56 -17.17 -20.01
C ILE A 435 -19.05 -17.36 -20.30
N ILE A 436 -19.69 -18.29 -19.61
CA ILE A 436 -21.14 -18.51 -19.69
C ILE A 436 -21.79 -18.00 -18.40
N GLU A 437 -22.80 -17.16 -18.57
CA GLU A 437 -23.66 -16.72 -17.48
C GLU A 437 -24.79 -17.74 -17.26
N PRO A 438 -25.01 -18.21 -16.01
CA PRO A 438 -26.13 -19.10 -15.71
C PRO A 438 -27.47 -18.39 -15.93
N SER A 439 -28.51 -19.14 -16.28
CA SER A 439 -29.87 -18.60 -16.43
C SER A 439 -30.40 -17.99 -15.12
N SER A 440 -31.28 -16.99 -15.21
CA SER A 440 -31.88 -16.35 -14.03
C SER A 440 -32.75 -17.30 -13.20
N THR A 441 -33.33 -18.33 -13.83
CA THR A 441 -34.04 -19.43 -13.18
C THR A 441 -33.10 -20.27 -12.31
N LEU A 442 -31.91 -20.60 -12.82
CA LEU A 442 -30.90 -21.35 -12.08
C LEU A 442 -30.25 -20.50 -10.96
N GLN A 443 -29.99 -19.22 -11.23
CA GLN A 443 -29.44 -18.29 -10.23
C GLN A 443 -30.35 -18.18 -9.00
N ARG A 444 -31.67 -18.02 -9.19
CA ARG A 444 -32.66 -17.91 -8.10
C ARG A 444 -32.83 -19.17 -7.26
N LYS A 445 -32.31 -20.33 -7.70
CA LYS A 445 -32.27 -21.55 -6.88
C LYS A 445 -31.20 -21.44 -5.79
N VAL A 446 -30.17 -20.62 -5.99
CA VAL A 446 -29.14 -20.31 -4.98
C VAL A 446 -29.65 -19.13 -4.14
N PHE A 447 -29.66 -19.30 -2.82
CA PHE A 447 -30.21 -18.33 -1.85
C PHE A 447 -31.57 -17.71 -2.27
N PRO A 448 -32.65 -18.52 -2.42
CA PRO A 448 -33.92 -18.06 -3.02
C PRO A 448 -34.55 -16.82 -2.38
N GLU A 449 -34.31 -16.61 -1.09
CA GLU A 449 -34.87 -15.48 -0.34
C GLU A 449 -34.13 -14.15 -0.60
N ALA A 450 -32.91 -14.16 -1.16
CA ALA A 450 -32.06 -12.98 -1.26
C ALA A 450 -32.67 -11.89 -2.17
N ASP A 451 -33.23 -12.27 -3.32
CA ASP A 451 -33.87 -11.34 -4.27
C ASP A 451 -35.13 -10.72 -3.64
N THR A 452 -35.98 -11.54 -3.01
CA THR A 452 -37.20 -11.08 -2.34
C THR A 452 -36.88 -10.12 -1.20
N TRP A 453 -35.87 -10.41 -0.37
CA TRP A 453 -35.44 -9.51 0.69
C TRP A 453 -34.87 -8.19 0.14
N LEU A 454 -34.15 -8.22 -0.99
CA LEU A 454 -33.60 -7.01 -1.59
C LEU A 454 -34.72 -6.12 -2.13
N GLU A 455 -35.72 -6.69 -2.81
CA GLU A 455 -36.91 -5.97 -3.26
C GLU A 455 -37.67 -5.36 -2.09
N ARG A 456 -37.92 -6.16 -1.04
CA ARG A 456 -38.65 -5.73 0.16
C ARG A 456 -37.98 -4.54 0.84
N ILE A 457 -36.65 -4.55 0.99
CA ILE A 457 -35.88 -3.44 1.59
C ILE A 457 -35.87 -2.22 0.65
N ASN A 458 -35.80 -2.41 -0.67
CA ASN A 458 -35.82 -1.28 -1.62
C ASN A 458 -37.17 -0.55 -1.60
N ASN A 459 -38.27 -1.31 -1.50
CA ASN A 459 -39.64 -0.80 -1.44
C ASN A 459 -39.97 -0.19 -0.06
N GLY A 460 -39.35 -0.71 1.01
CA GLY A 460 -39.61 -0.30 2.40
C GLY A 460 -40.80 -1.04 3.01
N ASP A 461 -41.07 -2.26 2.56
CA ASP A 461 -42.21 -3.06 3.00
C ASP A 461 -41.90 -3.73 4.36
N ASP A 462 -42.51 -3.24 5.43
CA ASP A 462 -42.35 -3.71 6.83
C ASP A 462 -40.90 -3.71 7.35
N CYS A 463 -39.97 -2.99 6.71
CA CYS A 463 -38.58 -2.91 7.14
C CYS A 463 -37.94 -1.55 6.81
N GLU A 464 -37.01 -1.11 7.65
CA GLU A 464 -36.23 0.12 7.41
C GLU A 464 -35.23 -0.06 6.27
N LYS A 465 -35.02 1.00 5.49
CA LYS A 465 -34.02 1.00 4.40
C LYS A 465 -32.60 0.99 4.97
N MET A 466 -32.00 -0.20 5.06
CA MET A 466 -30.64 -0.38 5.58
C MET A 466 -29.62 -0.57 4.45
N ILE A 467 -28.69 0.39 4.30
CA ILE A 467 -27.63 0.37 3.25
C ILE A 467 -26.75 -0.88 3.37
N ALA A 468 -26.37 -1.27 4.59
CA ALA A 468 -25.55 -2.45 4.83
C ALA A 468 -26.26 -3.76 4.43
N ALA A 469 -27.56 -3.87 4.72
CA ALA A 469 -28.36 -5.02 4.32
C ALA A 469 -28.48 -5.11 2.78
N GLN A 470 -28.72 -3.99 2.10
CA GLN A 470 -28.70 -3.95 0.63
C GLN A 470 -27.34 -4.37 0.05
N GLY A 471 -26.24 -3.90 0.66
CA GLY A 471 -24.89 -4.28 0.26
C GLY A 471 -24.62 -5.78 0.39
N PHE A 472 -25.05 -6.38 1.50
CA PHE A 472 -24.92 -7.82 1.76
C PHE A 472 -25.83 -8.66 0.86
N LEU A 473 -27.07 -8.25 0.62
CA LEU A 473 -27.98 -8.97 -0.29
C LEU A 473 -27.50 -8.93 -1.74
N ARG A 474 -26.98 -7.79 -2.21
CA ARG A 474 -26.32 -7.70 -3.52
C ARG A 474 -25.09 -8.62 -3.61
N LEU A 475 -24.37 -8.79 -2.50
CA LEU A 475 -23.26 -9.74 -2.42
C LEU A 475 -23.76 -11.19 -2.56
N LEU A 476 -24.83 -11.58 -1.87
CA LEU A 476 -25.42 -12.93 -2.01
C LEU A 476 -25.90 -13.19 -3.45
N ILE A 477 -26.57 -12.21 -4.06
CA ILE A 477 -27.01 -12.30 -5.47
C ILE A 477 -25.81 -12.46 -6.42
N THR A 478 -24.73 -11.71 -6.19
CA THR A 478 -23.48 -11.90 -6.95
C THR A 478 -22.91 -13.30 -6.74
N MET A 479 -23.04 -13.86 -5.54
CA MET A 479 -22.60 -15.21 -5.23
C MET A 479 -23.41 -16.30 -5.94
N HIS A 480 -24.64 -16.05 -6.40
CA HIS A 480 -25.42 -17.02 -7.19
C HIS A 480 -24.60 -17.52 -8.39
N THR A 481 -24.14 -16.57 -9.21
CA THR A 481 -23.33 -16.86 -10.40
C THR A 481 -21.98 -17.47 -10.04
N ILE A 482 -21.33 -16.97 -8.98
CA ILE A 482 -20.01 -17.48 -8.54
C ILE A 482 -20.10 -18.94 -8.11
N ILE A 483 -21.11 -19.30 -7.31
CA ILE A 483 -21.32 -20.68 -6.82
C ILE A 483 -21.54 -21.61 -7.99
N LEU A 484 -22.43 -21.27 -8.92
CA LEU A 484 -22.76 -22.12 -10.06
C LEU A 484 -21.55 -22.36 -10.98
N GLN A 485 -20.80 -21.29 -11.28
CA GLN A 485 -19.61 -21.33 -12.14
C GLN A 485 -18.42 -22.05 -11.48
N ASP A 486 -18.12 -21.74 -10.20
CA ASP A 486 -17.00 -22.37 -9.49
C ASP A 486 -17.31 -23.85 -9.20
N ALA A 487 -18.59 -24.20 -8.97
CA ALA A 487 -19.01 -25.58 -8.75
C ALA A 487 -18.74 -26.45 -9.98
N ALA A 488 -19.03 -25.95 -11.19
CA ALA A 488 -18.79 -26.68 -12.43
C ALA A 488 -17.31 -27.05 -12.62
N MET A 489 -16.39 -26.24 -12.07
CA MET A 489 -14.96 -26.53 -12.11
C MET A 489 -14.53 -27.52 -11.01
N LEU A 490 -15.00 -27.32 -9.78
CA LEU A 490 -14.62 -28.15 -8.63
C LEU A 490 -15.23 -29.55 -8.68
N ARG A 491 -16.46 -29.70 -9.19
CA ARG A 491 -17.16 -30.99 -9.35
C ARG A 491 -16.40 -31.99 -10.20
N ARG A 492 -15.60 -31.52 -11.16
CA ARG A 492 -14.75 -32.39 -11.98
C ARG A 492 -13.72 -33.17 -11.17
N SER A 493 -13.23 -32.57 -10.09
CA SER A 493 -12.23 -33.19 -9.20
C SER A 493 -12.84 -33.80 -7.94
N TYR A 494 -14.00 -33.28 -7.51
CA TYR A 494 -14.68 -33.70 -6.27
C TYR A 494 -16.16 -34.03 -6.49
N PRO A 495 -16.52 -34.95 -7.41
CA PRO A 495 -17.92 -35.19 -7.78
C PRO A 495 -18.77 -35.72 -6.62
N ASN A 496 -18.16 -36.43 -5.68
CA ASN A 496 -18.83 -37.05 -4.53
C ASN A 496 -18.93 -36.13 -3.31
N HIS A 497 -18.47 -34.88 -3.41
CA HIS A 497 -18.50 -33.97 -2.28
C HIS A 497 -19.94 -33.59 -1.90
N ARG A 498 -20.28 -33.58 -0.61
CA ARG A 498 -21.64 -33.36 -0.05
C ARG A 498 -22.30 -32.08 -0.55
N LEU A 499 -21.52 -31.03 -0.79
CA LEU A 499 -22.00 -29.78 -1.38
C LEU A 499 -22.69 -30.00 -2.73
N PHE A 500 -22.15 -30.89 -3.57
CA PHE A 500 -22.68 -31.17 -4.91
C PHE A 500 -23.79 -32.22 -4.93
N GLN A 501 -24.14 -32.78 -3.77
CA GLN A 501 -25.30 -33.66 -3.61
C GLN A 501 -26.60 -32.88 -3.39
N GLN A 502 -26.54 -31.55 -3.27
CA GLN A 502 -27.72 -30.71 -3.12
C GLN A 502 -28.60 -30.74 -4.39
N PRO A 503 -29.93 -30.61 -4.28
CA PRO A 503 -30.85 -30.73 -5.42
C PRO A 503 -30.53 -29.82 -6.60
N ILE A 504 -30.06 -28.59 -6.33
CA ILE A 504 -29.67 -27.59 -7.34
C ILE A 504 -28.63 -28.16 -8.32
N PHE A 505 -27.74 -29.01 -7.82
CA PHE A 505 -26.64 -29.61 -8.56
C PHE A 505 -27.04 -30.90 -9.30
N GLN A 506 -28.23 -31.44 -9.02
CA GLN A 506 -28.80 -32.57 -9.74
C GLN A 506 -29.82 -32.16 -10.80
N ASP A 507 -30.19 -30.89 -10.82
CA ASP A 507 -31.09 -30.28 -11.79
C ASP A 507 -30.54 -30.37 -13.22
N ASP A 508 -31.40 -30.71 -14.18
CA ASP A 508 -31.01 -30.85 -15.59
C ASP A 508 -30.56 -29.52 -16.21
N GLU A 509 -31.12 -28.40 -15.75
CA GLU A 509 -30.70 -27.06 -16.14
C GLU A 509 -29.25 -26.81 -15.71
N TYR A 510 -28.90 -27.19 -14.48
CA TYR A 510 -27.54 -27.09 -13.98
C TYR A 510 -26.58 -27.99 -14.76
N ARG A 511 -26.94 -29.24 -15.01
CA ARG A 511 -26.08 -30.20 -15.73
C ARG A 511 -25.80 -29.74 -17.17
N THR A 512 -26.81 -29.18 -17.83
CA THR A 512 -26.67 -28.60 -19.18
C THR A 512 -25.73 -27.40 -19.16
N PHE A 513 -25.90 -26.51 -18.17
CA PHE A 513 -25.01 -25.37 -17.95
C PHE A 513 -23.57 -25.81 -17.66
N GLU A 514 -23.38 -26.78 -16.76
CA GLU A 514 -22.08 -27.33 -16.37
C GLU A 514 -21.34 -27.90 -17.60
N ALA A 515 -21.99 -28.75 -18.38
CA ALA A 515 -21.40 -29.33 -19.59
C ALA A 515 -20.99 -28.24 -20.60
N SER A 516 -21.87 -27.27 -20.84
CA SER A 516 -21.62 -26.16 -21.77
C SER A 516 -20.46 -25.28 -21.30
N LEU A 517 -20.41 -24.95 -20.00
CA LEU A 517 -19.36 -24.11 -19.42
C LEU A 517 -18.00 -24.81 -19.46
N VAL A 518 -17.95 -26.10 -19.09
CA VAL A 518 -16.73 -26.90 -19.13
C VAL A 518 -16.19 -26.99 -20.56
N HIS A 519 -17.07 -27.24 -21.53
CA HIS A 519 -16.70 -27.25 -22.95
C HIS A 519 -16.16 -25.89 -23.39
N ALA A 520 -16.86 -24.79 -23.09
CA ALA A 520 -16.43 -23.44 -23.46
C ALA A 520 -15.09 -23.04 -22.84
N CYS A 521 -14.82 -23.46 -21.59
CA CYS A 521 -13.52 -23.24 -20.94
C CYS A 521 -12.36 -23.95 -21.63
N GLN A 522 -12.61 -25.08 -22.30
CA GLN A 522 -11.59 -25.86 -23.00
C GLN A 522 -11.36 -25.38 -24.44
N THR A 523 -12.42 -24.93 -25.12
CA THR A 523 -12.37 -24.58 -26.54
C THR A 523 -12.12 -23.09 -26.79
N THR A 524 -12.48 -22.21 -25.85
CA THR A 524 -12.31 -20.78 -26.05
C THR A 524 -10.87 -20.36 -25.75
N PRO A 525 -10.11 -19.86 -26.75
CA PRO A 525 -8.76 -19.38 -26.53
C PRO A 525 -8.76 -18.13 -25.64
N SER A 526 -7.71 -17.97 -24.84
CA SER A 526 -7.60 -16.77 -23.99
C SER A 526 -7.50 -15.48 -24.84
N PRO A 527 -7.94 -14.31 -24.33
CA PRO A 527 -7.74 -13.05 -25.04
C PRO A 527 -6.27 -12.76 -25.37
N ALA A 528 -5.33 -13.29 -24.60
CA ALA A 528 -3.90 -13.22 -24.92
C ALA A 528 -3.56 -14.07 -26.15
N GLU A 529 -4.01 -15.32 -26.23
CA GLU A 529 -3.84 -16.17 -27.41
C GLU A 529 -4.47 -15.57 -28.67
N LEU A 530 -5.66 -14.98 -28.55
CA LEU A 530 -6.31 -14.30 -29.68
C LEU A 530 -5.49 -13.10 -30.18
N ARG A 531 -4.84 -12.35 -29.27
CA ARG A 531 -3.91 -11.28 -29.65
C ARG A 531 -2.68 -11.83 -30.37
N PHE A 532 -2.07 -12.90 -29.86
CA PHE A 532 -0.93 -13.54 -30.54
C PHE A 532 -1.29 -14.04 -31.93
N ARG A 533 -2.40 -14.77 -32.09
CA ARG A 533 -2.87 -15.23 -33.42
C ARG A 533 -3.12 -14.07 -34.39
N ARG A 534 -3.58 -12.92 -33.89
CA ARG A 534 -3.78 -11.72 -34.71
C ARG A 534 -2.44 -11.13 -35.16
N LEU A 535 -1.44 -11.10 -34.29
CA LEU A 535 -0.09 -10.64 -34.63
C LEU A 535 0.55 -11.56 -35.68
N ASP A 536 0.47 -12.88 -35.50
CA ASP A 536 0.99 -13.85 -36.48
C ASP A 536 0.33 -13.69 -37.86
N ALA A 537 -0.98 -13.44 -37.89
CA ALA A 537 -1.71 -13.20 -39.13
C ALA A 537 -1.30 -11.88 -39.81
N ILE A 538 -0.94 -10.85 -39.03
CA ILE A 538 -0.42 -9.58 -39.56
C ILE A 538 0.98 -9.79 -40.14
N ASP A 539 1.84 -10.52 -39.43
CA ASP A 539 3.21 -10.82 -39.87
C ASP A 539 3.20 -11.62 -41.19
N THR A 540 2.36 -12.66 -41.27
CA THR A 540 2.15 -13.43 -42.51
C THR A 540 1.70 -12.54 -43.67
N LYS A 541 0.78 -11.58 -43.41
CA LYS A 541 0.33 -10.63 -44.45
C LYS A 541 1.44 -9.67 -44.87
N LEU A 542 2.27 -9.23 -43.93
CA LEU A 542 3.41 -8.35 -44.20
C LEU A 542 4.44 -9.06 -45.08
N GLU A 543 4.78 -10.32 -44.78
CA GLU A 543 5.67 -11.13 -45.60
C GLU A 543 5.13 -11.31 -47.02
N MET A 544 3.83 -11.61 -47.16
CA MET A 544 3.19 -11.73 -48.47
C MET A 544 3.27 -10.43 -49.26
N HIS A 545 3.00 -9.29 -48.61
CA HIS A 545 3.09 -7.98 -49.26
C HIS A 545 4.53 -7.68 -49.71
N GLN A 546 5.52 -7.94 -48.86
CA GLN A 546 6.94 -7.77 -49.20
C GLN A 546 7.35 -8.66 -50.38
N ARG A 547 6.88 -9.91 -50.45
CA ARG A 547 7.13 -10.80 -51.59
C ARG A 547 6.53 -10.27 -52.89
N VAL A 548 5.27 -9.85 -52.87
CA VAL A 548 4.59 -9.28 -54.04
C VAL A 548 5.29 -8.02 -54.52
N GLN A 549 5.70 -7.14 -53.60
CA GLN A 549 6.42 -5.91 -53.92
C GLN A 549 7.81 -6.21 -54.52
N MET A 550 8.54 -7.18 -53.96
CA MET A 550 9.82 -7.65 -54.52
C MET A 550 9.67 -8.26 -55.90
N GLU A 551 8.61 -9.03 -56.15
CA GLU A 551 8.31 -9.57 -57.49
C GLU A 551 7.95 -8.47 -58.49
N ALA A 552 7.16 -7.48 -58.10
CA ALA A 552 6.84 -6.33 -58.94
C ALA A 552 8.12 -5.55 -59.32
N TYR A 553 8.98 -5.27 -58.33
CA TYR A 553 10.27 -4.62 -58.55
C TYR A 553 11.19 -5.46 -59.45
N ARG A 554 11.21 -6.78 -59.29
CA ARG A 554 11.96 -7.68 -60.18
C ARG A 554 11.45 -7.61 -61.62
N ARG A 555 10.14 -7.63 -61.84
CA ARG A 555 9.53 -7.52 -63.18
C ARG A 555 9.88 -6.19 -63.84
N GLU A 556 9.78 -5.09 -63.10
CA GLU A 556 10.15 -3.77 -63.61
C GLU A 556 11.64 -3.69 -63.99
N ASN A 557 12.53 -4.24 -63.15
CA ASN A 557 13.95 -4.33 -63.47
C ASN A 557 14.24 -5.18 -64.71
N VAL A 558 13.52 -6.29 -64.92
CA VAL A 558 13.65 -7.09 -66.15
C VAL A 558 13.22 -6.26 -67.36
N GLN A 559 12.09 -5.56 -67.30
CA GLN A 559 11.63 -4.70 -68.39
C GLN A 559 12.60 -3.54 -68.67
N LEU A 560 13.17 -2.92 -67.63
CA LEU A 560 14.17 -1.87 -67.78
C LEU A 560 15.45 -2.42 -68.42
N ARG A 561 15.90 -3.62 -68.06
CA ARG A 561 17.05 -4.29 -68.68
C ARG A 561 16.78 -4.63 -70.15
N GLU A 562 15.59 -5.12 -70.48
CA GLU A 562 15.20 -5.38 -71.87
C GLU A 562 15.18 -4.09 -72.70
N LYS A 563 14.59 -3.01 -72.17
CA LYS A 563 14.62 -1.68 -72.81
C LYS A 563 16.05 -1.18 -72.99
N MET A 564 16.90 -1.31 -71.97
CA MET A 564 18.30 -0.92 -72.02
C MET A 564 19.05 -1.71 -73.09
N ASN A 565 18.86 -3.04 -73.16
CA ASN A 565 19.47 -3.87 -74.19
C ASN A 565 19.00 -3.49 -75.60
N MET A 566 17.71 -3.18 -75.77
CA MET A 566 17.17 -2.69 -77.03
C MET A 566 17.78 -1.34 -77.42
N MET A 567 17.91 -0.43 -76.47
CA MET A 567 18.51 0.89 -76.67
C MET A 567 20.02 0.78 -76.95
N CYS A 568 20.75 -0.12 -76.29
CA CYS A 568 22.13 -0.47 -76.62
C CYS A 568 22.24 -1.03 -78.04
N SER A 569 21.32 -1.89 -78.48
CA SER A 569 21.32 -2.41 -79.85
C SER A 569 21.03 -1.33 -80.91
N GLN A 570 20.18 -0.34 -80.57
CA GLN A 570 19.92 0.83 -81.41
C GLN A 570 21.13 1.76 -81.44
N LEU A 571 21.80 1.95 -80.30
CA LEU A 571 23.06 2.70 -80.19
C LEU A 571 24.19 2.00 -80.93
N ASP A 572 24.30 0.67 -80.92
CA ASP A 572 25.29 -0.05 -81.72
C ASP A 572 25.01 0.12 -83.22
N ARG A 573 23.75 0.10 -83.65
CA ARG A 573 23.38 0.46 -85.04
C ARG A 573 23.69 1.92 -85.36
N PHE A 574 23.52 2.82 -84.40
CA PHE A 574 23.81 4.24 -84.57
C PHE A 574 25.32 4.52 -84.58
N MET A 575 26.10 3.88 -83.70
CA MET A 575 27.55 3.97 -83.59
C MET A 575 28.29 3.21 -84.69
N SER A 576 27.64 2.23 -85.32
CA SER A 576 28.05 1.73 -86.65
C SER A 576 28.08 2.86 -87.70
N GLY A 577 27.39 3.98 -87.42
CA GLY A 577 27.57 5.28 -88.04
C GLY A 577 28.32 6.27 -87.14
N HIS A 578 29.65 6.16 -87.09
CA HIS A 578 30.61 7.20 -86.67
C HIS A 578 30.64 7.70 -85.20
N PHE A 579 31.59 7.11 -84.44
CA PHE A 579 32.60 7.69 -83.50
C PHE A 579 32.21 8.73 -82.42
N ARG A 580 32.78 8.80 -81.21
CA ARG A 580 33.49 7.93 -80.22
C ARG A 580 33.80 8.90 -79.05
N PHE A 581 33.50 8.58 -77.79
CA PHE A 581 33.98 9.36 -76.63
C PHE A 581 34.48 8.47 -75.48
N VAL A 582 35.46 9.01 -74.75
CA VAL A 582 36.43 8.38 -73.81
C VAL A 582 35.88 8.35 -72.36
N PRO A 583 36.27 7.38 -71.50
CA PRO A 583 35.59 7.14 -70.22
C PRO A 583 36.21 7.90 -69.04
N GLY A 584 35.36 8.37 -68.13
CA GLY A 584 35.73 8.95 -66.84
C GLY A 584 34.83 8.44 -65.71
N SER A 585 35.35 7.44 -64.98
CA SER A 585 35.17 7.09 -63.57
C SER A 585 33.93 7.57 -62.79
N SER A 586 33.14 6.62 -62.27
CA SER A 586 32.27 6.79 -61.10
C SER A 586 32.73 5.91 -59.94
N HIS A 587 32.82 6.54 -58.76
CA HIS A 587 33.01 5.94 -57.45
C HIS A 587 31.80 5.10 -57.04
N THR A 588 32.05 4.04 -56.27
CA THR A 588 31.05 3.25 -55.54
C THR A 588 31.07 3.68 -54.07
N GLU A 589 29.91 4.03 -53.52
CA GLU A 589 29.68 4.05 -52.07
C GLU A 589 28.57 3.05 -51.74
N THR A 590 28.82 2.22 -50.73
CA THR A 590 27.86 1.33 -50.09
C THR A 590 27.78 1.74 -48.63
N ILE A 591 26.61 2.18 -48.16
CA ILE A 591 26.34 2.50 -46.75
C ILE A 591 25.56 1.32 -46.16
N ASN A 592 26.08 0.75 -45.08
CA ASN A 592 25.38 -0.22 -44.23
C ASN A 592 25.34 0.28 -42.79
N GLY A 593 24.13 0.22 -42.20
CA GLY A 593 23.93 -0.14 -40.79
C GLY A 593 23.91 0.99 -39.76
N THR A 594 22.71 1.40 -39.35
CA THR A 594 22.44 2.19 -38.15
C THR A 594 22.49 1.30 -36.90
N THR A 595 23.45 1.55 -36.02
CA THR A 595 23.48 1.06 -34.63
C THR A 595 23.89 2.24 -33.75
N PHE A 596 23.19 2.47 -32.64
CA PHE A 596 23.47 3.53 -31.67
C PHE A 596 24.90 3.36 -31.11
N GLN A 597 25.83 4.21 -31.57
CA GLN A 597 27.16 4.32 -31.01
C GLN A 597 27.21 5.40 -29.93
N LEU A 598 28.01 5.18 -28.89
CA LEU A 598 28.39 6.22 -27.94
C LEU A 598 29.22 7.27 -28.69
N ASN A 599 28.57 8.34 -29.15
CA ASN A 599 29.22 9.50 -29.75
C ASN A 599 30.27 10.06 -28.79
N ALA A 600 31.52 10.16 -29.25
CA ALA A 600 32.68 10.49 -28.42
C ALA A 600 33.03 11.99 -28.43
N GLN A 601 32.43 12.77 -29.33
CA GLN A 601 32.76 14.17 -29.58
C GLN A 601 31.60 15.13 -29.22
N ILE A 602 31.92 16.34 -28.77
CA ILE A 602 30.93 17.35 -28.34
C ILE A 602 30.11 17.85 -29.53
N THR A 603 30.73 17.97 -30.70
CA THR A 603 30.07 18.30 -31.97
C THR A 603 28.95 17.32 -32.34
N GLU A 604 29.15 16.02 -32.12
CA GLU A 604 28.12 14.99 -32.34
C GLU A 604 26.97 15.09 -31.33
N VAL A 605 27.27 15.41 -30.07
CA VAL A 605 26.26 15.67 -29.02
C VAL A 605 25.41 16.91 -29.38
N TRP A 606 26.04 17.95 -29.93
CA TRP A 606 25.32 19.15 -30.39
C TRP A 606 24.46 18.86 -31.63
N ARG A 607 24.96 18.04 -32.57
CA ARG A 607 24.20 17.61 -33.76
C ARG A 607 22.96 16.80 -33.37
N GLU A 608 23.10 15.86 -32.44
CA GLU A 608 21.98 15.10 -31.87
C GLU A 608 20.94 16.03 -31.25
N TRP A 609 21.37 17.06 -30.53
CA TRP A 609 20.48 18.04 -29.90
C TRP A 609 19.72 18.91 -30.91
N SER A 610 20.38 19.36 -31.96
CA SER A 610 19.86 20.39 -32.89
C SER A 610 19.22 19.84 -34.17
N VAL A 611 19.67 18.69 -34.66
CA VAL A 611 19.26 18.13 -35.96
C VAL A 611 18.70 16.70 -35.83
N GLY A 612 19.26 15.89 -34.93
CA GLY A 612 18.96 14.46 -34.82
C GLY A 612 20.10 13.58 -35.37
N LEU A 613 20.04 12.27 -35.08
CA LEU A 613 21.11 11.31 -35.40
C LEU A 613 20.99 10.72 -36.81
N THR A 614 19.77 10.57 -37.31
CA THR A 614 19.43 10.06 -38.64
C THR A 614 18.42 10.98 -39.32
N PRO A 615 18.29 10.92 -40.67
CA PRO A 615 17.28 11.71 -41.39
C PRO A 615 15.83 11.45 -40.95
N GLU A 616 15.58 10.34 -40.26
CA GLU A 616 14.25 9.90 -39.80
C GLU A 616 14.02 10.17 -38.30
N SER A 617 15.06 10.53 -37.54
CA SER A 617 14.96 10.80 -36.10
C SER A 617 14.85 12.31 -35.83
N PRO A 618 13.86 12.78 -35.04
CA PRO A 618 13.75 14.19 -34.68
C PRO A 618 14.90 14.65 -33.78
N ALA A 619 15.13 15.97 -33.75
CA ALA A 619 16.13 16.57 -32.86
C ALA A 619 15.72 16.40 -31.38
N VAL A 620 16.68 16.19 -30.48
CA VAL A 620 16.37 16.02 -29.05
C VAL A 620 15.73 17.28 -28.45
N SER A 621 16.06 18.48 -28.95
CA SER A 621 15.37 19.71 -28.53
C SER A 621 13.88 19.70 -28.87
N GLN A 622 13.52 19.19 -30.06
CA GLN A 622 12.12 19.09 -30.49
C GLN A 622 11.34 18.09 -29.62
N LEU A 623 11.97 16.98 -29.25
CA LEU A 623 11.37 15.99 -28.35
C LEU A 623 11.12 16.57 -26.94
N GLU A 624 12.05 17.39 -26.43
CA GLU A 624 11.86 18.08 -25.15
C GLU A 624 10.75 19.14 -25.22
N ASP A 625 10.64 19.88 -26.32
CA ASP A 625 9.60 20.89 -26.49
C ASP A 625 8.20 20.26 -26.63
N GLU A 626 8.09 19.14 -27.37
CA GLU A 626 6.80 18.50 -27.67
C GLU A 626 6.32 17.57 -26.55
N PHE A 627 7.24 16.83 -25.91
CA PHE A 627 6.89 15.77 -24.96
C PHE A 627 7.47 15.99 -23.55
N GLY A 628 8.32 17.00 -23.33
CA GLY A 628 8.93 17.28 -22.03
C GLY A 628 9.70 16.07 -21.48
N ALA A 629 9.55 15.77 -20.18
CA ALA A 629 10.21 14.61 -19.58
C ALA A 629 9.59 13.26 -19.94
N SER A 630 8.48 13.23 -20.67
CA SER A 630 7.70 12.01 -20.91
C SER A 630 8.26 11.12 -22.01
N TRP A 631 9.04 11.63 -22.97
CA TRP A 631 9.69 10.79 -23.99
C TRP A 631 10.87 9.97 -23.42
N ARG A 632 11.37 10.32 -22.23
CA ARG A 632 12.45 9.62 -21.50
C ARG A 632 11.85 8.57 -20.57
N GLN A 633 11.66 7.36 -21.09
CA GLN A 633 10.91 6.30 -20.40
C GLN A 633 11.74 5.59 -19.34
N ASP A 634 13.03 5.37 -19.59
CA ASP A 634 13.89 4.62 -18.68
C ASP A 634 14.88 5.50 -17.88
N GLN A 635 15.44 4.94 -16.81
CA GLN A 635 16.38 5.66 -15.94
C GLN A 635 17.74 5.90 -16.62
N THR A 636 18.12 5.09 -17.61
CA THR A 636 19.40 5.17 -18.32
C THR A 636 19.39 6.35 -19.29
N GLU A 637 18.32 6.51 -20.08
CA GLU A 637 18.03 7.63 -20.96
C GLU A 637 17.92 8.93 -20.18
N ARG A 638 17.25 8.92 -19.02
CA ARG A 638 17.17 10.10 -18.14
C ARG A 638 18.56 10.55 -17.66
N GLN A 639 19.42 9.60 -17.26
CA GLN A 639 20.78 9.89 -16.86
C GLN A 639 21.65 10.37 -18.04
N ALA A 640 21.52 9.73 -19.20
CA ALA A 640 22.26 10.09 -20.40
C ALA A 640 21.87 11.49 -20.91
N PHE A 641 20.58 11.81 -20.92
CA PHE A 641 20.06 13.14 -21.21
C PHE A 641 20.59 14.18 -20.21
N SER A 642 20.48 13.91 -18.91
CA SER A 642 20.94 14.85 -17.87
C SER A 642 22.44 15.14 -17.99
N ARG A 643 23.24 14.14 -18.38
CA ARG A 643 24.68 14.29 -18.66
C ARG A 643 24.93 15.18 -19.87
N ARG A 644 24.32 14.87 -21.02
CA ARG A 644 24.46 15.63 -22.28
C ARG A 644 23.96 17.07 -22.16
N LEU A 645 22.91 17.31 -21.38
CA LEU A 645 22.37 18.66 -21.16
C LEU A 645 23.41 19.63 -20.56
N ASN A 646 24.36 19.14 -19.75
CA ASN A 646 25.42 20.01 -19.23
C ASN A 646 26.39 20.47 -20.34
N ILE A 647 26.62 19.61 -21.33
CA ILE A 647 27.45 19.94 -22.50
C ILE A 647 26.71 20.96 -23.37
N ILE A 648 25.41 20.74 -23.64
CA ILE A 648 24.58 21.67 -24.42
C ILE A 648 24.52 23.05 -23.77
N LYS A 649 24.39 23.12 -22.44
CA LYS A 649 24.47 24.38 -21.69
C LYS A 649 25.81 25.07 -21.88
N ALA A 650 26.92 24.33 -21.71
CA ALA A 650 28.26 24.88 -21.92
C ALA A 650 28.47 25.42 -23.35
N VAL A 651 27.94 24.75 -24.37
CA VAL A 651 27.98 25.24 -25.77
C VAL A 651 27.19 26.54 -25.93
N ASN A 652 26.01 26.64 -25.34
CA ASN A 652 25.20 27.86 -25.35
C ASN A 652 25.88 29.01 -24.61
N ASP A 653 26.49 28.74 -23.45
CA ASP A 653 27.20 29.73 -22.66
C ASP A 653 28.42 30.29 -23.43
N ILE A 654 29.17 29.43 -24.14
CA ILE A 654 30.26 29.85 -25.03
C ILE A 654 29.73 30.71 -26.17
N ALA A 655 28.62 30.30 -26.79
CA ALA A 655 28.02 31.06 -27.88
C ALA A 655 27.59 32.46 -27.42
N GLU A 656 26.96 32.56 -26.25
CA GLU A 656 26.53 33.84 -25.67
C GLU A 656 27.72 34.73 -25.30
N GLN A 657 28.78 34.17 -24.69
CA GLN A 657 29.99 34.92 -24.36
C GLN A 657 30.75 35.44 -25.58
N LYS A 658 30.72 34.70 -26.70
CA LYS A 658 31.45 35.02 -27.93
C LYS A 658 30.59 35.77 -28.96
N GLY A 659 29.30 35.98 -28.67
CA GLY A 659 28.36 36.61 -29.61
C GLY A 659 28.09 35.77 -30.86
N ILE A 660 28.14 34.43 -30.75
CA ILE A 660 27.87 33.51 -31.85
C ILE A 660 26.34 33.42 -32.05
N PRO A 661 25.82 33.69 -33.27
CA PRO A 661 24.40 33.56 -33.60
C PRO A 661 23.85 32.15 -33.37
N ALA A 662 22.53 32.04 -33.13
CA ALA A 662 21.88 30.77 -32.78
C ALA A 662 22.05 29.67 -33.85
N ASP A 663 22.07 30.06 -35.13
CA ASP A 663 22.26 29.21 -36.30
C ASP A 663 23.72 28.77 -36.51
N GLU A 664 24.69 29.42 -35.87
CA GLU A 664 26.11 29.09 -35.94
C GLU A 664 26.67 28.46 -34.65
N ARG A 665 25.81 28.06 -33.70
CA ARG A 665 26.21 27.48 -32.40
C ARG A 665 27.03 26.19 -32.50
N PHE A 666 27.03 25.52 -33.65
CA PHE A 666 27.97 24.42 -33.93
C PHE A 666 29.45 24.86 -33.77
N ARG A 667 29.79 26.12 -34.11
CA ARG A 667 31.15 26.66 -33.88
C ARG A 667 31.53 26.71 -32.40
N ALA A 668 30.56 26.97 -31.52
CA ALA A 668 30.79 26.93 -30.07
C ALA A 668 31.01 25.49 -29.57
N ALA A 669 30.39 24.50 -30.20
CA ALA A 669 30.65 23.09 -29.94
C ALA A 669 32.08 22.67 -30.36
N GLU A 670 32.55 23.13 -31.53
CA GLU A 670 33.94 22.92 -31.98
C GLU A 670 34.95 23.55 -31.01
N MET A 671 34.68 24.77 -30.53
CA MET A 671 35.55 25.44 -29.55
C MET A 671 35.63 24.66 -28.22
N LEU A 672 34.53 24.04 -27.78
CA LEU A 672 34.50 23.21 -26.59
C LEU A 672 35.24 21.89 -26.80
N ASP A 673 35.16 21.28 -27.99
CA ASP A 673 35.94 20.09 -28.38
C ASP A 673 37.46 20.42 -28.38
N GLU A 674 37.87 21.55 -28.94
CA GLU A 674 39.26 22.00 -28.88
C GLU A 674 39.75 22.27 -27.46
N ALA A 675 38.89 22.83 -26.60
CA ALA A 675 39.21 23.04 -25.19
C ALA A 675 39.37 21.72 -24.44
N MET A 676 38.52 20.74 -24.75
CA MET A 676 38.58 19.39 -24.19
C MET A 676 39.90 18.69 -24.53
N ASN A 677 40.35 18.83 -25.78
CA ASN A 677 41.64 18.32 -26.22
C ASN A 677 42.82 19.04 -25.55
N ARG A 678 42.77 20.38 -25.44
CA ARG A 678 43.83 21.19 -24.81
C ARG A 678 44.00 20.92 -23.32
N ARG A 679 42.91 20.73 -22.57
CA ARG A 679 42.93 20.45 -21.13
C ARG A 679 43.15 18.97 -20.80
N GLY A 680 43.20 18.10 -21.80
CA GLY A 680 43.50 16.67 -21.62
C GLY A 680 42.35 15.87 -20.99
N TRP A 681 41.10 16.32 -21.13
CA TRP A 681 39.95 15.54 -20.67
C TRP A 681 39.76 14.32 -21.57
N LYS A 682 40.00 13.13 -21.01
CA LYS A 682 40.01 11.86 -21.77
C LYS A 682 38.61 11.29 -22.07
N SER A 683 37.54 11.93 -21.59
CA SER A 683 36.15 11.51 -21.86
C SER A 683 35.16 12.65 -21.61
N LEU A 684 33.97 12.56 -22.22
CA LEU A 684 32.86 13.49 -21.97
C LEU A 684 32.44 13.49 -20.48
N ASN A 685 32.55 12.36 -19.78
CA ASN A 685 32.25 12.31 -18.34
C ASN A 685 33.26 13.10 -17.50
N ALA A 686 34.54 13.12 -17.91
CA ALA A 686 35.57 13.92 -17.24
C ALA A 686 35.29 15.42 -17.41
N LEU A 687 34.91 15.84 -18.62
CA LEU A 687 34.43 17.20 -18.90
C LEU A 687 33.20 17.56 -18.06
N ILE A 688 32.17 16.71 -18.04
CA ILE A 688 30.92 16.97 -17.31
C ILE A 688 31.16 17.14 -15.80
N ASN A 689 32.05 16.33 -15.22
CA ASN A 689 32.37 16.44 -13.80
C ASN A 689 33.07 17.78 -13.48
N ASP A 690 33.94 18.25 -14.37
CA ASP A 690 34.62 19.55 -14.20
C ASP A 690 33.65 20.73 -14.41
N LEU A 691 32.77 20.66 -15.41
CA LEU A 691 31.70 21.65 -15.65
C LEU A 691 30.74 21.77 -14.45
N LYS A 692 30.48 20.68 -13.72
CA LYS A 692 29.63 20.69 -12.51
C LYS A 692 30.33 21.26 -11.28
N GLY A 693 31.65 21.12 -11.18
CA GLY A 693 32.42 21.46 -10.00
C GLY A 693 32.98 22.87 -9.99
N ASN A 694 33.09 23.54 -11.15
CA ASN A 694 33.92 24.73 -11.27
C ASN A 694 33.33 25.76 -12.26
N ALA A 695 32.63 26.77 -11.74
CA ALA A 695 31.93 27.80 -12.54
C ALA A 695 32.86 28.66 -13.42
N ASN A 696 34.19 28.58 -13.21
CA ASN A 696 35.20 29.34 -13.96
C ASN A 696 35.81 28.60 -15.15
N VAL A 697 35.39 27.36 -15.46
CA VAL A 697 35.91 26.58 -16.60
C VAL A 697 35.66 27.28 -17.95
N LEU A 698 34.55 28.01 -18.06
CA LEU A 698 34.15 28.73 -19.27
C LEU A 698 34.87 30.09 -19.41
N ASN A 699 35.24 30.74 -18.30
CA ASN A 699 35.88 32.07 -18.30
C ASN A 699 37.30 32.05 -18.89
N ASP A 700 37.98 30.91 -18.80
CA ASP A 700 39.37 30.70 -19.26
C ASP A 700 39.47 30.34 -20.77
N LEU A 701 38.32 30.28 -21.47
CA LEU A 701 38.24 30.23 -22.94
C LEU A 701 38.41 31.63 -23.58
N SER A 702 38.64 32.64 -22.75
CA SER A 702 39.09 33.97 -23.13
C SER A 702 40.60 34.07 -22.84
N VAL A 703 41.44 33.87 -23.86
CA VAL A 703 42.70 34.59 -24.15
C VAL A 703 43.38 33.90 -25.34
N ARG A 704 43.09 34.39 -26.54
CA ARG A 704 44.05 34.92 -27.53
C ARG A 704 43.29 35.30 -28.80
N LYS A 705 43.07 36.60 -28.98
CA LYS A 705 43.19 37.20 -30.30
C LYS A 705 44.62 36.94 -30.76
N THR A 706 44.79 36.25 -31.87
CA THR A 706 46.00 36.37 -32.68
C THR A 706 45.56 36.87 -34.05
N PHE A 707 46.30 37.86 -34.52
CA PHE A 707 46.17 38.69 -35.71
C PHE A 707 45.63 38.01 -36.97
#